data_AF-A0A4V1ZVK1-F1
#
_entry.id   AF-A0A4V1ZVK1-F1
#
_cell.length_a   1.000
_cell.length_b   1.000
_cell.length_c   1.000
_cell.angle_alpha   90.00
_cell.angle_beta   90.00
_cell.angle_gamma   90.00
#
_symmetry.space_group_name_H-M   'P 1'
#
loop_
_entity.id
_entity.type
_entity.pdbx_description
1 polymer ?
#
loop_
_entity_poly.entity_id
_entity_poly.type
_entity_poly.pdbx_seq_one_letter_code
_entity_poly.pdbx_strand_id
1 'polypeptide(L)'
;MLASVTRVALPRPAIYLRAWLSFLLLVLCSTRLYAYDVTVAKDGTGNYTTIQAAVTAAPASRTAVYTIYIKDGIYTEKVTVPSNKPFLQLVGQSVANTILTWNDNALTPNGSGGTVGTGGSGSIVVNATDFSALNLTFVNSFGDGSQAVAVSLYADRAAFKNCRFLGNQDTLLTFESGGAVSRHYFKDCYIDGNVDFIFGNAIAIFDNCVVYAKTRVVNAATSYITAANTPATQTYGYLFRNAKIPSNNGTTLYYLGRPWQNSTGFSTAAGTLANNKVIFSKTKIGVNEIQPAGWVVWDTGTDVTKITFGEFRTQYFDGHLANTSQRVSWSQQLTPADTLNYSIAKLFGLNTGTASSTGSPVSAAWDPTTVAAGFGSYSTPDIAVANLQATKGTSQTAIQWNISWAMSGIKYDLQRSTDNTTFTTINTQTAATDSLYNFAATDALPAPGSAYYYRVVASKAGLATHTTPSVQVSSIPTITVSGAPNAFAQYATGPSAIQTYTVTGVNLTDNIVITPPASYEVSANGGTNWYTATSPLVLVPTSNAVASTTISVRLNASAAGTYAGNITHTSTGATAVNVAVTGTKTNTAALNSTPLKWFPLKVSALDSANVRAAGVVAGAQTLRRLALSDGTTVSTIPAYSAKFGQAVGVNAAGAWSTSATPPAPVSVGASLDRRYYEQYTITAAAGHTLRLDSLVLAAGFYGTANGRLGIVYSLTNFTTADSTNIPAGGKGAAGTLPAANNGAFATPAILANQTSALTTVFRFPLVATTAGLTLADGQTLTVRLYVGAGTSSAGRYALFKDVQFKGEDLVPCNAAFSY
;
A
#
# COMPACT_ATOMS: atom_id res chain seq x y z
N MET A 1 76.99 -69.24 -20.02
CA MET A 1 78.05 -68.22 -20.23
C MET A 1 77.42 -66.96 -20.80
N LEU A 2 77.64 -65.86 -20.08
CA LEU A 2 77.59 -64.44 -20.45
C LEU A 2 76.35 -63.82 -21.14
N ALA A 3 75.80 -62.88 -20.38
CA ALA A 3 74.96 -61.76 -20.78
C ALA A 3 75.69 -60.80 -21.74
N SER A 4 74.92 -60.21 -22.66
CA SER A 4 75.25 -58.93 -23.31
C SER A 4 74.25 -57.89 -22.80
N VAL A 5 74.77 -56.92 -22.05
CA VAL A 5 74.03 -55.74 -21.58
C VAL A 5 74.22 -54.64 -22.62
N THR A 6 73.14 -54.24 -23.29
CA THR A 6 73.09 -53.02 -24.11
C THR A 6 72.34 -51.95 -23.33
N ARG A 7 73.02 -50.83 -23.03
CA ARG A 7 72.43 -49.67 -22.35
C ARG A 7 71.39 -49.00 -23.26
N VAL A 8 70.15 -48.85 -22.77
CA VAL A 8 69.17 -47.92 -23.33
C VAL A 8 69.12 -46.68 -22.43
N ALA A 9 69.34 -45.51 -23.02
CA ALA A 9 69.28 -44.23 -22.33
C ALA A 9 67.84 -43.88 -21.95
N LEU A 10 67.61 -43.53 -20.68
CA LEU A 10 66.33 -42.98 -20.21
C LEU A 10 66.22 -41.49 -20.61
N PRO A 11 65.09 -41.03 -21.18
CA PRO A 11 64.84 -39.62 -21.39
C PRO A 11 64.48 -38.92 -20.06
N ARG A 12 65.02 -37.71 -19.89
CA ARG A 12 64.95 -36.88 -18.68
C ARG A 12 63.49 -36.47 -18.33
N PRO A 13 63.02 -36.65 -17.07
CA PRO A 13 61.64 -36.35 -16.66
C PRO A 13 61.31 -34.85 -16.49
N ALA A 14 62.27 -33.94 -16.69
CA ALA A 14 62.12 -32.52 -16.39
C ALA A 14 61.31 -31.72 -17.43
N ILE A 15 61.18 -32.21 -18.68
CA ILE A 15 60.50 -31.47 -19.76
C ILE A 15 58.97 -31.66 -19.69
N TYR A 16 58.50 -32.86 -19.34
CA TYR A 16 57.07 -33.14 -19.21
C TYR A 16 56.42 -32.48 -18.00
N LEU A 17 57.16 -32.31 -16.90
CA LEU A 17 56.67 -31.64 -15.70
C LEU A 17 56.47 -30.13 -15.93
N ARG A 18 57.35 -29.50 -16.72
CA ARG A 18 57.21 -28.08 -17.10
C ARG A 18 56.05 -27.87 -18.08
N ALA A 19 55.89 -28.75 -19.08
CA ALA A 19 54.75 -28.67 -20.00
C ALA A 19 53.41 -28.92 -19.29
N TRP A 20 53.35 -29.84 -18.33
CA TRP A 20 52.15 -30.07 -17.51
C TRP A 20 51.86 -28.93 -16.54
N LEU A 21 52.87 -28.35 -15.87
CA LEU A 21 52.66 -27.17 -15.02
C LEU A 21 52.25 -25.94 -15.85
N SER A 22 52.80 -25.75 -17.05
CA SER A 22 52.42 -24.64 -17.94
C SER A 22 51.01 -24.83 -18.51
N PHE A 23 50.58 -26.06 -18.80
CA PHE A 23 49.21 -26.37 -19.22
C PHE A 23 48.22 -26.21 -18.05
N LEU A 24 48.59 -26.63 -16.84
CA LEU A 24 47.79 -26.42 -15.63
C LEU A 24 47.70 -24.92 -15.27
N LEU A 25 48.78 -24.15 -15.40
CA LEU A 25 48.74 -22.68 -15.24
C LEU A 25 47.94 -21.99 -16.34
N LEU A 26 47.97 -22.47 -17.60
CA LEU A 26 47.13 -21.93 -18.67
C LEU A 26 45.65 -22.24 -18.42
N VAL A 27 45.31 -23.44 -17.94
CA VAL A 27 43.93 -23.83 -17.61
C VAL A 27 43.43 -23.07 -16.37
N LEU A 28 44.28 -22.83 -15.38
CA LEU A 28 43.98 -21.99 -14.20
C LEU A 28 43.96 -20.48 -14.50
N CYS A 29 44.57 -20.03 -15.61
CA CYS A 29 44.61 -18.62 -16.03
C CYS A 29 43.61 -18.28 -17.16
N SER A 30 42.86 -19.28 -17.68
CA SER A 30 41.90 -19.10 -18.78
C SER A 30 40.44 -19.10 -18.34
N THR A 31 40.13 -19.38 -17.07
CA THR A 31 38.85 -18.98 -16.51
C THR A 31 38.97 -17.53 -16.08
N ARG A 32 38.45 -16.58 -16.87
CA ARG A 32 37.87 -15.39 -16.24
C ARG A 32 36.74 -15.91 -15.35
N LEU A 33 37.06 -16.19 -14.08
CA LEU A 33 36.05 -16.14 -13.02
C LEU A 33 35.36 -14.80 -13.22
N TYR A 34 34.07 -14.81 -13.55
CA TYR A 34 33.26 -13.60 -13.45
C TYR A 34 33.33 -13.21 -11.98
N ALA A 35 34.24 -12.31 -11.63
CA ALA A 35 34.30 -11.74 -10.30
C ALA A 35 33.09 -10.81 -10.20
N TYR A 36 31.96 -11.37 -9.74
CA TYR A 36 30.85 -10.57 -9.24
C TYR A 36 31.38 -9.73 -8.07
N ASP A 37 30.94 -8.48 -7.95
CA ASP A 37 31.42 -7.62 -6.86
C ASP A 37 30.94 -8.13 -5.49
N VAL A 38 29.68 -8.58 -5.42
CA VAL A 38 29.09 -9.17 -4.22
C VAL A 38 28.07 -10.26 -4.57
N THR A 39 27.87 -11.19 -3.65
CA THR A 39 26.87 -12.27 -3.73
C THR A 39 25.79 -12.11 -2.68
N VAL A 40 24.53 -12.28 -3.06
CA VAL A 40 23.37 -12.43 -2.19
C VAL A 40 23.00 -13.91 -2.13
N ALA A 41 22.84 -14.46 -0.94
CA ALA A 41 22.36 -15.82 -0.74
C ALA A 41 21.52 -15.93 0.55
N LYS A 42 20.27 -16.39 0.40
CA LYS A 42 19.32 -16.50 1.51
C LYS A 42 19.76 -17.48 2.60
N ASP A 43 20.58 -18.46 2.25
CA ASP A 43 21.16 -19.47 3.15
C ASP A 43 22.36 -18.97 3.97
N GLY A 44 22.77 -17.71 3.78
CA GLY A 44 23.91 -17.11 4.49
C GLY A 44 25.27 -17.38 3.86
N THR A 45 25.35 -18.05 2.71
CA THR A 45 26.62 -18.36 2.02
C THR A 45 27.15 -17.22 1.14
N GLY A 46 26.46 -16.08 1.10
CA GLY A 46 26.84 -14.87 0.35
C GLY A 46 27.32 -13.74 1.26
N ASN A 47 27.64 -12.59 0.67
CA ASN A 47 27.97 -11.36 1.40
C ASN A 47 26.74 -10.76 2.10
N TYR A 48 25.55 -10.97 1.53
CA TYR A 48 24.26 -10.50 2.06
C TYR A 48 23.20 -11.60 1.97
N THR A 49 22.18 -11.54 2.82
CA THR A 49 21.02 -12.44 2.78
C THR A 49 19.81 -11.84 2.06
N THR A 50 19.83 -10.54 1.78
CA THR A 50 18.76 -9.80 1.09
C THR A 50 19.32 -8.97 -0.06
N ILE A 51 18.50 -8.76 -1.09
CA ILE A 51 18.83 -7.97 -2.28
C ILE A 51 18.94 -6.50 -1.89
N GLN A 52 18.02 -5.97 -1.07
CA GLN A 52 18.08 -4.57 -0.66
C GLN A 52 19.36 -4.23 0.12
N ALA A 53 19.87 -5.13 0.96
CA ALA A 53 21.12 -4.90 1.68
C ALA A 53 22.32 -4.74 0.73
N ALA A 54 22.40 -5.60 -0.29
CA ALA A 54 23.45 -5.51 -1.31
C ALA A 54 23.33 -4.22 -2.16
N VAL A 55 22.11 -3.84 -2.55
CA VAL A 55 21.84 -2.58 -3.27
C VAL A 55 22.25 -1.37 -2.45
N THR A 56 21.91 -1.35 -1.16
CA THR A 56 22.28 -0.26 -0.24
C THR A 56 23.80 -0.12 -0.12
N ALA A 57 24.50 -1.25 -0.02
CA ALA A 57 25.95 -1.30 0.15
C ALA A 57 26.76 -1.02 -1.11
N ALA A 58 26.18 -1.18 -2.31
CA ALA A 58 26.85 -0.89 -3.58
C ALA A 58 27.42 0.55 -3.59
N PRO A 59 28.60 0.83 -4.17
CA PRO A 59 29.14 2.18 -4.22
C PRO A 59 28.21 3.16 -4.95
N ALA A 60 28.17 4.42 -4.49
CA ALA A 60 27.43 5.47 -5.17
C ALA A 60 28.23 6.05 -6.36
N SER A 61 27.53 6.68 -7.31
CA SER A 61 28.10 7.46 -8.41
C SER A 61 29.13 6.71 -9.26
N ARG A 62 28.89 5.42 -9.46
CA ARG A 62 29.70 4.57 -10.34
C ARG A 62 29.70 5.09 -11.78
N THR A 63 30.79 4.85 -12.50
CA THR A 63 30.91 5.09 -13.95
C THR A 63 31.12 3.79 -14.74
N ALA A 64 31.08 2.66 -14.04
CA ALA A 64 31.23 1.32 -14.60
C ALA A 64 30.39 0.34 -13.77
N VAL A 65 30.07 -0.80 -14.40
CA VAL A 65 29.20 -1.84 -13.85
C VAL A 65 29.63 -2.24 -12.43
N TYR A 66 28.63 -2.44 -11.56
CA TYR A 66 28.76 -3.11 -10.27
C TYR A 66 27.75 -4.26 -10.23
N THR A 67 28.25 -5.49 -10.20
CA THR A 67 27.44 -6.70 -10.36
C THR A 67 27.14 -7.36 -9.01
N ILE A 68 25.86 -7.43 -8.68
CA ILE A 68 25.31 -8.21 -7.57
C ILE A 68 24.83 -9.55 -8.13
N TYR A 69 25.50 -10.63 -7.75
CA TYR A 69 25.05 -11.98 -8.05
C TYR A 69 24.07 -12.46 -6.99
N ILE A 70 22.95 -13.06 -7.39
CA ILE A 70 21.87 -13.45 -6.48
C ILE A 70 21.62 -14.94 -6.65
N LYS A 71 21.89 -15.73 -5.61
CA LYS A 71 21.64 -17.18 -5.63
C LYS A 71 20.15 -17.49 -5.64
N ASP A 72 19.82 -18.70 -6.09
CA ASP A 72 18.45 -19.21 -6.11
C ASP A 72 17.76 -19.09 -4.75
N GLY A 73 16.50 -18.69 -4.78
CA GLY A 73 15.71 -18.40 -3.60
C GLY A 73 14.56 -17.45 -3.90
N ILE A 74 13.54 -17.50 -3.04
CA ILE A 74 12.43 -16.53 -3.03
C ILE A 74 12.77 -15.42 -2.04
N TYR A 75 13.05 -14.24 -2.55
CA TYR A 75 13.36 -13.02 -1.81
C TYR A 75 12.08 -12.19 -1.66
N THR A 76 11.41 -12.31 -0.52
CA THR A 76 10.19 -11.55 -0.20
C THR A 76 10.56 -10.23 0.46
N GLU A 77 10.86 -9.23 -0.37
CA GLU A 77 11.28 -7.91 0.06
C GLU A 77 10.91 -6.86 -1.01
N LYS A 78 10.72 -5.62 -0.57
CA LYS A 78 10.55 -4.48 -1.47
C LYS A 78 11.91 -3.83 -1.72
N VAL A 79 12.31 -3.73 -2.98
CA VAL A 79 13.63 -3.21 -3.36
C VAL A 79 13.51 -1.83 -3.98
N THR A 80 14.35 -0.88 -3.57
CA THR A 80 14.52 0.41 -4.23
C THR A 80 15.97 0.56 -4.63
N VAL A 81 16.22 0.77 -5.92
CA VAL A 81 17.52 1.16 -6.46
C VAL A 81 17.53 2.69 -6.56
N PRO A 82 18.22 3.41 -5.65
CA PRO A 82 18.21 4.86 -5.64
C PRO A 82 19.02 5.43 -6.80
N SER A 83 18.66 6.64 -7.26
CA SER A 83 19.24 7.26 -8.46
C SER A 83 20.76 7.49 -8.39
N ASN A 84 21.33 7.53 -7.18
CA ASN A 84 22.77 7.66 -6.95
C ASN A 84 23.56 6.34 -7.12
N LYS A 85 22.94 5.24 -7.58
CA LYS A 85 23.58 3.95 -7.84
C LYS A 85 23.55 3.58 -9.34
N PRO A 86 24.06 4.42 -10.26
CA PRO A 86 24.09 4.08 -11.68
C PRO A 86 24.94 2.84 -11.95
N PHE A 87 24.75 2.20 -13.10
CA PHE A 87 25.49 1.00 -13.53
C PHE A 87 25.34 -0.23 -12.60
N LEU A 88 24.29 -0.27 -11.79
CA LEU A 88 24.01 -1.44 -10.97
C LEU A 88 23.47 -2.59 -11.84
N GLN A 89 24.08 -3.76 -11.72
CA GLN A 89 23.66 -4.97 -12.43
C GLN A 89 23.26 -6.06 -11.46
N LEU A 90 22.04 -6.58 -11.59
CA LEU A 90 21.56 -7.76 -10.87
C LEU A 90 21.68 -8.99 -11.77
N VAL A 91 22.32 -10.06 -11.28
CA VAL A 91 22.42 -11.32 -12.02
C VAL A 91 21.92 -12.45 -11.14
N GLY A 92 20.77 -13.03 -11.49
CA GLY A 92 20.27 -14.22 -10.82
C GLY A 92 21.05 -15.48 -11.22
N GLN A 93 21.09 -16.45 -10.32
CA GLN A 93 21.68 -17.77 -10.57
C GLN A 93 20.87 -18.54 -11.61
N SER A 94 19.55 -18.46 -11.54
CA SER A 94 18.63 -19.00 -12.54
C SER A 94 17.37 -18.16 -12.63
N VAL A 95 16.88 -17.97 -13.86
CA VAL A 95 15.63 -17.20 -14.07
C VAL A 95 14.44 -17.90 -13.42
N ALA A 96 14.46 -19.23 -13.32
CA ALA A 96 13.36 -20.00 -12.78
C ALA A 96 13.28 -19.93 -11.24
N ASN A 97 14.42 -19.92 -10.53
CA ASN A 97 14.46 -20.07 -9.07
C ASN A 97 14.99 -18.85 -8.31
N THR A 98 15.61 -17.87 -8.97
CA THR A 98 15.94 -16.57 -8.34
C THR A 98 14.76 -15.61 -8.51
N ILE A 99 13.97 -15.43 -7.44
CA ILE A 99 12.68 -14.74 -7.48
C ILE A 99 12.66 -13.60 -6.46
N LEU A 100 12.47 -12.36 -6.91
CA LEU A 100 12.15 -11.20 -6.08
C LEU A 100 10.64 -10.97 -6.08
N THR A 101 10.02 -10.92 -4.89
CA THR A 101 8.56 -10.76 -4.77
C THR A 101 8.12 -9.80 -3.67
N TRP A 102 7.08 -9.03 -3.97
CA TRP A 102 6.32 -8.22 -3.02
C TRP A 102 4.83 -8.22 -3.40
N ASN A 103 3.95 -7.55 -2.63
CA ASN A 103 2.49 -7.63 -2.83
C ASN A 103 1.72 -6.32 -2.61
N ASP A 104 2.39 -5.17 -2.67
CA ASP A 104 1.71 -3.87 -2.60
C ASP A 104 0.81 -3.68 -3.84
N ASN A 105 -0.37 -3.09 -3.61
CA ASN A 105 -1.19 -2.47 -4.65
C ASN A 105 -1.17 -0.93 -4.51
N ALA A 106 -1.76 -0.22 -5.47
CA ALA A 106 -1.82 1.25 -5.45
C ALA A 106 -2.55 1.84 -4.23
N LEU A 107 -3.42 1.07 -3.58
CA LEU A 107 -4.19 1.47 -2.40
C LEU A 107 -3.48 1.17 -1.07
N THR A 108 -2.32 0.52 -1.12
CA THR A 108 -1.59 0.14 0.10
C THR A 108 -1.20 1.41 0.87
N PRO A 109 -1.52 1.51 2.17
CA PRO A 109 -1.20 2.70 2.97
C PRO A 109 0.31 2.98 3.00
N ASN A 110 0.69 4.25 2.83
CA ASN A 110 2.10 4.67 2.84
C ASN A 110 2.67 4.98 4.24
N GLY A 111 1.89 4.76 5.31
CA GLY A 111 2.29 5.04 6.70
C GLY A 111 2.33 6.52 7.10
N SER A 112 2.08 7.46 6.18
CA SER A 112 2.14 8.92 6.41
C SER A 112 0.81 9.65 6.12
N GLY A 113 -0.28 8.90 5.97
CA GLY A 113 -1.57 9.42 5.51
C GLY A 113 -1.62 9.48 3.98
N GLY A 114 -2.26 8.49 3.36
CA GLY A 114 -2.32 8.30 1.91
C GLY A 114 -1.92 6.88 1.49
N THR A 115 -1.81 6.65 0.18
CA THR A 115 -1.43 5.35 -0.40
C THR A 115 -0.09 5.45 -1.12
N VAL A 116 0.52 4.31 -1.42
CA VAL A 116 1.77 4.23 -2.21
C VAL A 116 1.56 4.59 -3.68
N GLY A 117 0.32 4.52 -4.18
CA GLY A 117 -0.02 4.73 -5.58
C GLY A 117 0.54 3.66 -6.52
N THR A 118 0.15 3.70 -7.81
CA THR A 118 0.58 2.70 -8.80
C THR A 118 2.11 2.60 -8.86
N GLY A 119 2.81 3.70 -9.09
CA GLY A 119 4.27 3.71 -9.20
C GLY A 119 4.99 3.21 -7.94
N GLY A 120 4.46 3.54 -6.75
CA GLY A 120 5.00 3.11 -5.47
C GLY A 120 4.65 1.67 -5.09
N SER A 121 3.76 0.99 -5.82
CA SER A 121 3.42 -0.43 -5.59
C SER A 121 4.47 -1.42 -6.13
N GLY A 122 5.47 -0.92 -6.88
CA GLY A 122 6.57 -1.70 -7.45
C GLY A 122 7.23 -2.63 -6.43
N SER A 123 7.31 -3.92 -6.74
CA SER A 123 8.12 -4.88 -5.95
C SER A 123 9.59 -4.50 -5.98
N ILE A 124 10.05 -4.00 -7.14
CA ILE A 124 11.27 -3.21 -7.26
C ILE A 124 10.98 -1.85 -7.91
N VAL A 125 11.58 -0.80 -7.37
CA VAL A 125 11.58 0.56 -7.94
C VAL A 125 13.00 0.93 -8.33
N VAL A 126 13.23 1.16 -9.62
CA VAL A 126 14.55 1.48 -10.17
C VAL A 126 14.61 2.93 -10.62
N ASN A 127 15.42 3.74 -9.92
CA ASN A 127 15.61 5.16 -10.24
C ASN A 127 17.00 5.46 -10.84
N ALA A 128 17.85 4.45 -10.97
CA ALA A 128 19.25 4.61 -11.39
C ALA A 128 19.43 4.34 -12.88
N THR A 129 20.15 5.23 -13.57
CA THR A 129 20.50 5.04 -14.98
C THR A 129 21.46 3.86 -15.17
N ASP A 130 21.49 3.31 -16.38
CA ASP A 130 22.39 2.19 -16.75
C ASP A 130 22.16 0.93 -15.89
N PHE A 131 20.99 0.81 -15.28
CA PHE A 131 20.59 -0.38 -14.53
C PHE A 131 20.46 -1.58 -15.48
N SER A 132 20.88 -2.76 -15.03
CA SER A 132 20.57 -3.98 -15.75
C SER A 132 20.20 -5.16 -14.86
N ALA A 133 19.38 -6.05 -15.38
CA ALA A 133 19.06 -7.31 -14.71
C ALA A 133 19.11 -8.48 -15.69
N LEU A 134 19.72 -9.58 -15.26
CA LEU A 134 19.87 -10.80 -16.04
C LEU A 134 19.43 -12.02 -15.20
N ASN A 135 18.74 -12.97 -15.84
CA ASN A 135 18.39 -14.26 -15.24
C ASN A 135 17.60 -14.15 -13.91
N LEU A 136 16.65 -13.21 -13.82
CA LEU A 136 15.93 -12.91 -12.58
C LEU A 136 14.41 -12.83 -12.81
N THR A 137 13.62 -13.31 -11.86
CA THR A 137 12.15 -13.16 -11.85
C THR A 137 11.73 -12.07 -10.87
N PHE A 138 10.88 -11.16 -11.33
CA PHE A 138 10.22 -10.12 -10.53
C PHE A 138 8.72 -10.41 -10.45
N VAL A 139 8.16 -10.41 -9.24
CA VAL A 139 6.76 -10.78 -8.99
C VAL A 139 6.06 -9.76 -8.11
N ASN A 140 4.94 -9.21 -8.57
CA ASN A 140 3.94 -8.64 -7.66
C ASN A 140 2.82 -9.66 -7.42
N SER A 141 2.72 -10.17 -6.19
CA SER A 141 1.81 -11.25 -5.82
C SER A 141 0.45 -10.75 -5.28
N PHE A 142 0.09 -9.48 -5.52
CA PHE A 142 -1.17 -8.90 -5.05
C PHE A 142 -2.42 -9.64 -5.57
N GLY A 143 -2.47 -9.95 -6.87
CA GLY A 143 -3.63 -10.61 -7.51
C GLY A 143 -4.38 -9.74 -8.53
N ASP A 144 -5.48 -10.27 -9.08
CA ASP A 144 -6.37 -9.57 -10.02
C ASP A 144 -7.30 -8.62 -9.24
N GLY A 145 -7.34 -7.33 -9.58
CA GLY A 145 -8.31 -6.38 -9.03
C GLY A 145 -7.88 -4.92 -8.96
N SER A 146 -6.62 -4.62 -8.63
CA SER A 146 -6.08 -3.26 -8.54
C SER A 146 -4.65 -3.24 -9.08
N GLN A 147 -4.19 -2.05 -9.47
CA GLN A 147 -2.84 -1.80 -9.97
C GLN A 147 -1.79 -2.28 -8.96
N ALA A 148 -0.89 -3.16 -9.41
CA ALA A 148 0.13 -3.76 -8.58
C ALA A 148 1.36 -4.09 -9.42
N VAL A 149 2.37 -3.22 -9.35
CA VAL A 149 3.51 -3.22 -10.25
C VAL A 149 4.58 -4.21 -9.78
N ALA A 150 5.10 -5.06 -10.67
CA ALA A 150 6.26 -5.91 -10.38
C ALA A 150 7.56 -5.10 -10.47
N VAL A 151 7.71 -4.30 -11.54
CA VAL A 151 8.90 -3.46 -11.76
C VAL A 151 8.47 -2.04 -12.15
N SER A 152 8.83 -1.07 -11.31
CA SER A 152 8.69 0.36 -11.59
C SER A 152 10.01 0.94 -12.09
N LEU A 153 10.09 1.27 -13.38
CA LEU A 153 11.30 1.84 -13.98
C LEU A 153 11.18 3.36 -14.16
N TYR A 154 12.09 4.08 -13.51
CA TYR A 154 12.29 5.52 -13.58
C TYR A 154 13.76 5.83 -13.91
N ALA A 155 14.28 5.21 -14.97
CA ALA A 155 15.70 5.23 -15.32
C ALA A 155 15.92 5.27 -16.83
N ASP A 156 16.91 6.02 -17.32
CA ASP A 156 17.39 5.90 -18.71
C ASP A 156 18.41 4.75 -18.84
N ARG A 157 18.46 4.11 -20.01
CA ARG A 157 19.38 3.01 -20.35
C ARG A 157 19.23 1.76 -19.46
N ALA A 158 17.99 1.40 -19.12
CA ALA A 158 17.71 0.20 -18.35
C ALA A 158 17.59 -1.04 -19.27
N ALA A 159 18.29 -2.12 -18.95
CA ALA A 159 18.33 -3.32 -19.80
C ALA A 159 18.04 -4.62 -19.04
N PHE A 160 17.15 -5.45 -19.58
CA PHE A 160 16.74 -6.72 -19.00
C PHE A 160 16.96 -7.84 -20.00
N LYS A 161 17.59 -8.93 -19.56
CA LYS A 161 17.79 -10.11 -20.39
C LYS A 161 17.43 -11.40 -19.67
N ASN A 162 16.64 -12.25 -20.32
CA ASN A 162 16.22 -13.53 -19.74
C ASN A 162 15.61 -13.32 -18.35
N CYS A 163 14.72 -12.32 -18.24
CA CYS A 163 14.02 -11.99 -17.00
C CYS A 163 12.54 -12.30 -17.12
N ARG A 164 11.88 -12.53 -15.98
CA ARG A 164 10.43 -12.75 -15.89
C ARG A 164 9.78 -11.62 -15.09
N PHE A 165 8.65 -11.13 -15.56
CA PHE A 165 7.86 -10.10 -14.92
C PHE A 165 6.46 -10.67 -14.70
N LEU A 166 6.13 -11.01 -13.46
CA LEU A 166 4.91 -11.72 -13.12
C LEU A 166 3.97 -10.80 -12.34
N GLY A 167 2.74 -10.66 -12.80
CA GLY A 167 1.76 -9.79 -12.16
C GLY A 167 0.35 -9.94 -12.71
N ASN A 168 -0.45 -8.88 -12.53
CA ASN A 168 -1.79 -8.76 -13.10
C ASN A 168 -1.93 -7.36 -13.70
N GLN A 169 -2.68 -6.47 -13.05
CA GLN A 169 -2.86 -5.11 -13.53
C GLN A 169 -1.58 -4.28 -13.30
N ASP A 170 -1.13 -3.57 -14.34
CA ASP A 170 0.04 -2.66 -14.30
C ASP A 170 1.37 -3.37 -13.97
N THR A 171 1.60 -4.59 -14.47
CA THR A 171 2.79 -5.40 -14.09
C THR A 171 4.14 -4.72 -14.34
N LEU A 172 4.32 -4.04 -15.47
CA LEU A 172 5.58 -3.39 -15.85
C LEU A 172 5.35 -1.93 -16.21
N LEU A 173 5.89 -1.04 -15.37
CA LEU A 173 5.90 0.40 -15.60
C LEU A 173 7.23 0.82 -16.22
N THR A 174 7.19 1.29 -17.47
CA THR A 174 8.34 1.89 -18.17
C THR A 174 8.16 3.40 -18.27
N PHE A 175 8.71 4.13 -17.31
CA PHE A 175 8.47 5.56 -17.14
C PHE A 175 9.73 6.42 -17.32
N GLU A 176 9.51 7.68 -17.67
CA GLU A 176 10.56 8.69 -17.74
C GLU A 176 11.11 9.06 -16.36
N SER A 177 12.42 9.29 -16.30
CA SER A 177 13.10 9.79 -15.11
C SER A 177 13.21 11.31 -15.15
N GLY A 178 12.67 12.02 -14.15
CA GLY A 178 12.86 13.47 -14.00
C GLY A 178 12.40 14.34 -15.18
N GLY A 179 11.43 13.86 -15.97
CA GLY A 179 10.94 14.56 -17.18
C GLY A 179 11.86 14.45 -18.40
N ALA A 180 12.87 13.56 -18.36
CA ALA A 180 13.76 13.27 -19.47
C ALA A 180 13.43 11.93 -20.13
N VAL A 181 13.66 11.87 -21.44
CA VAL A 181 13.47 10.66 -22.26
C VAL A 181 14.26 9.49 -21.65
N SER A 182 13.55 8.39 -21.40
CA SER A 182 14.14 7.17 -20.86
C SER A 182 14.04 6.02 -21.86
N ARG A 183 15.11 5.24 -22.00
CA ARG A 183 15.22 4.12 -22.93
C ARG A 183 15.32 2.79 -22.19
N HIS A 184 14.44 1.84 -22.51
CA HIS A 184 14.41 0.52 -21.87
C HIS A 184 14.51 -0.61 -22.91
N TYR A 185 15.38 -1.59 -22.67
CA TYR A 185 15.56 -2.74 -23.55
C TYR A 185 15.24 -4.04 -22.82
N PHE A 186 14.28 -4.81 -23.33
CA PHE A 186 13.92 -6.12 -22.81
C PHE A 186 14.21 -7.16 -23.88
N LYS A 187 15.10 -8.10 -23.58
CA LYS A 187 15.55 -9.11 -24.55
C LYS A 187 15.35 -10.51 -24.00
N ASP A 188 14.67 -11.36 -24.77
CA ASP A 188 14.43 -12.77 -24.39
C ASP A 188 13.71 -12.88 -23.03
N CYS A 189 12.82 -11.93 -22.71
CA CYS A 189 12.09 -11.88 -21.43
C CYS A 189 10.71 -12.53 -21.53
N TYR A 190 10.12 -12.84 -20.39
CA TYR A 190 8.71 -13.23 -20.27
C TYR A 190 7.97 -12.22 -19.39
N ILE A 191 6.86 -11.67 -19.88
CA ILE A 191 6.06 -10.68 -19.18
C ILE A 191 4.62 -11.18 -19.17
N ASP A 192 4.04 -11.35 -17.99
CA ASP A 192 2.63 -11.69 -17.87
C ASP A 192 1.85 -10.69 -17.02
N GLY A 193 0.55 -10.65 -17.26
CA GLY A 193 -0.36 -9.72 -16.60
C GLY A 193 -1.72 -9.72 -17.25
N ASN A 194 -2.59 -8.79 -16.87
CA ASN A 194 -3.92 -8.68 -17.45
C ASN A 194 -4.28 -7.28 -17.95
N VAL A 195 -4.60 -6.33 -17.09
CA VAL A 195 -5.00 -4.98 -17.48
C VAL A 195 -3.77 -4.10 -17.58
N ASP A 196 -3.57 -3.45 -18.72
CA ASP A 196 -2.55 -2.42 -18.95
C ASP A 196 -1.15 -2.86 -18.48
N PHE A 197 -0.84 -4.15 -18.59
CA PHE A 197 0.26 -4.74 -17.84
C PHE A 197 1.65 -4.33 -18.36
N ILE A 198 1.72 -3.64 -19.49
CA ILE A 198 2.89 -2.90 -19.98
C ILE A 198 2.46 -1.46 -20.26
N PHE A 199 2.89 -0.51 -19.42
CA PHE A 199 2.39 0.87 -19.45
C PHE A 199 3.46 1.91 -19.08
N GLY A 200 3.21 3.17 -19.44
CA GLY A 200 4.18 4.27 -19.27
C GLY A 200 4.56 4.98 -20.57
N ASN A 201 5.56 5.85 -20.48
CA ASN A 201 5.90 6.85 -21.48
C ASN A 201 7.33 6.71 -22.06
N ALA A 202 8.13 5.76 -21.59
CA ALA A 202 9.49 5.54 -22.08
C ALA A 202 9.56 5.06 -23.55
N ILE A 203 10.74 5.18 -24.17
CA ILE A 203 11.07 4.46 -25.40
C ILE A 203 11.48 3.05 -25.01
N ALA A 204 10.64 2.05 -25.28
CA ALA A 204 10.90 0.67 -24.87
C ALA A 204 10.88 -0.31 -26.05
N ILE A 205 11.86 -1.22 -26.09
CA ILE A 205 11.92 -2.29 -27.07
C ILE A 205 11.79 -3.63 -26.35
N PHE A 206 10.81 -4.43 -26.76
CA PHE A 206 10.56 -5.79 -26.31
C PHE A 206 10.96 -6.76 -27.42
N ASP A 207 12.15 -7.32 -27.30
CA ASP A 207 12.83 -8.05 -28.35
C ASP A 207 12.88 -9.55 -28.05
N ASN A 208 12.21 -10.33 -28.90
CA ASN A 208 12.05 -11.78 -28.73
C ASN A 208 11.36 -12.19 -27.41
N CYS A 209 10.64 -11.26 -26.76
CA CYS A 209 9.93 -11.53 -25.51
C CYS A 209 8.66 -12.37 -25.73
N VAL A 210 8.28 -13.14 -24.71
CA VAL A 210 6.94 -13.70 -24.57
C VAL A 210 6.10 -12.75 -23.73
N VAL A 211 4.94 -12.37 -24.24
CA VAL A 211 3.98 -11.46 -23.61
C VAL A 211 2.72 -12.29 -23.37
N TYR A 212 2.58 -12.83 -22.17
CA TYR A 212 1.51 -13.77 -21.82
C TYR A 212 0.35 -13.02 -21.15
N ALA A 213 -0.70 -12.80 -21.92
CA ALA A 213 -1.91 -12.14 -21.46
C ALA A 213 -2.76 -13.14 -20.64
N LYS A 214 -2.91 -12.94 -19.33
CA LYS A 214 -3.55 -13.93 -18.43
C LYS A 214 -5.06 -13.88 -18.53
N THR A 215 -5.74 -15.00 -18.27
CA THR A 215 -7.20 -14.96 -18.07
C THR A 215 -7.54 -14.10 -16.86
N ARG A 216 -8.58 -13.26 -17.00
CA ARG A 216 -9.10 -12.44 -15.93
C ARG A 216 -10.21 -13.15 -15.18
N VAL A 217 -10.23 -12.98 -13.86
CA VAL A 217 -11.33 -13.45 -13.01
C VAL A 217 -12.37 -12.35 -12.85
N VAL A 218 -11.92 -11.10 -12.80
CA VAL A 218 -12.77 -9.91 -12.68
C VAL A 218 -12.95 -9.27 -14.06
N ASN A 219 -14.18 -8.94 -14.45
CA ASN A 219 -14.50 -8.35 -15.77
C ASN A 219 -13.86 -9.14 -16.93
N ALA A 220 -14.11 -10.45 -16.93
CA ALA A 220 -13.34 -11.45 -17.67
C ALA A 220 -13.41 -11.35 -19.21
N ALA A 221 -14.32 -10.56 -19.77
CA ALA A 221 -14.57 -10.55 -21.21
C ALA A 221 -13.41 -9.96 -22.01
N THR A 222 -12.88 -8.80 -21.59
CA THR A 222 -11.84 -8.08 -22.35
C THR A 222 -10.75 -7.47 -21.46
N SER A 223 -9.57 -7.26 -22.05
CA SER A 223 -8.45 -6.56 -21.40
C SER A 223 -7.44 -5.99 -22.41
N TYR A 224 -6.32 -5.47 -21.92
CA TYR A 224 -5.40 -4.64 -22.70
C TYR A 224 -3.94 -4.99 -22.40
N ILE A 225 -3.16 -5.26 -23.45
CA ILE A 225 -1.74 -5.57 -23.29
C ILE A 225 -0.96 -4.30 -22.93
N THR A 226 -1.18 -3.22 -23.68
CA THR A 226 -0.43 -1.98 -23.51
C THR A 226 -1.29 -0.77 -23.17
N ALA A 227 -0.72 0.11 -22.35
CA ALA A 227 -1.26 1.44 -22.07
C ALA A 227 -0.13 2.48 -22.12
N ALA A 228 0.36 2.75 -23.33
CA ALA A 228 1.41 3.76 -23.53
C ALA A 228 0.83 5.17 -23.33
N ASN A 229 1.55 6.07 -22.66
CA ASN A 229 1.24 7.52 -22.57
C ASN A 229 2.40 8.37 -23.12
N THR A 230 2.88 8.02 -24.32
CA THR A 230 4.02 8.66 -24.99
C THR A 230 3.88 10.19 -25.06
N PRO A 231 4.88 10.98 -24.63
CA PRO A 231 4.78 12.44 -24.64
C PRO A 231 4.77 13.00 -26.06
N ALA A 232 4.17 14.17 -26.26
CA ALA A 232 4.05 14.78 -27.59
C ALA A 232 5.41 15.09 -28.24
N THR A 233 6.44 15.34 -27.44
CA THR A 233 7.82 15.63 -27.85
C THR A 233 8.63 14.38 -28.20
N GLN A 234 8.11 13.17 -27.92
CA GLN A 234 8.84 11.92 -28.12
C GLN A 234 8.49 11.27 -29.45
N THR A 235 9.50 11.03 -30.29
CA THR A 235 9.34 10.44 -31.63
C THR A 235 8.88 8.98 -31.57
N TYR A 236 9.35 8.23 -30.57
CA TYR A 236 9.13 6.79 -30.44
C TYR A 236 8.39 6.46 -29.13
N GLY A 237 7.75 5.30 -29.08
CA GLY A 237 7.17 4.74 -27.86
C GLY A 237 7.60 3.29 -27.73
N TYR A 238 6.65 2.36 -27.78
CA TYR A 238 6.94 0.94 -27.68
C TYR A 238 7.16 0.26 -29.04
N LEU A 239 8.14 -0.63 -29.08
CA LEU A 239 8.39 -1.55 -30.19
C LEU A 239 8.46 -2.99 -29.66
N PHE A 240 7.49 -3.81 -30.04
CA PHE A 240 7.54 -5.25 -29.86
C PHE A 240 8.09 -5.89 -31.13
N ARG A 241 9.26 -6.54 -31.03
CA ARG A 241 9.98 -7.08 -32.17
C ARG A 241 10.18 -8.58 -31.99
N ASN A 242 9.68 -9.39 -32.93
CA ASN A 242 9.72 -10.86 -32.83
C ASN A 242 9.10 -11.41 -31.53
N ALA A 243 8.18 -10.64 -30.93
CA ALA A 243 7.52 -11.01 -29.70
C ALA A 243 6.53 -12.17 -29.94
N LYS A 244 6.10 -12.81 -28.87
CA LYS A 244 5.15 -13.94 -28.88
C LYS A 244 4.04 -13.68 -27.88
N ILE A 245 2.80 -13.65 -28.34
CA ILE A 245 1.59 -13.46 -27.52
C ILE A 245 0.78 -14.75 -27.63
N PRO A 246 1.10 -15.81 -26.87
CA PRO A 246 0.34 -17.06 -26.91
C PRO A 246 -1.09 -16.86 -26.40
N SER A 247 -2.01 -17.74 -26.81
CA SER A 247 -3.37 -17.73 -26.28
C SER A 247 -3.38 -18.05 -24.79
N ASN A 248 -4.27 -17.41 -24.04
CA ASN A 248 -4.55 -17.79 -22.66
C ASN A 248 -5.43 -19.05 -22.60
N ASN A 249 -5.63 -19.59 -21.40
CA ASN A 249 -6.39 -20.81 -21.15
C ASN A 249 -7.87 -20.56 -20.83
N GLY A 250 -8.31 -19.30 -20.85
CA GLY A 250 -9.68 -18.90 -20.56
C GLY A 250 -10.33 -18.19 -21.73
N THR A 251 -11.27 -17.30 -21.43
CA THR A 251 -12.13 -16.64 -22.42
C THR A 251 -11.84 -15.15 -22.60
N THR A 252 -10.85 -14.61 -21.86
CA THR A 252 -10.51 -13.19 -21.94
C THR A 252 -9.87 -12.89 -23.28
N LEU A 253 -10.45 -11.95 -24.03
CA LEU A 253 -9.90 -11.44 -25.27
C LEU A 253 -9.15 -10.13 -25.04
N TYR A 254 -8.08 -9.89 -25.79
CA TYR A 254 -7.20 -8.75 -25.57
C TYR A 254 -7.21 -7.76 -26.71
N TYR A 255 -7.15 -6.48 -26.39
CA TYR A 255 -6.64 -5.47 -27.31
C TYR A 255 -5.12 -5.37 -27.16
N LEU A 256 -4.41 -5.15 -28.26
CA LEU A 256 -2.98 -4.87 -28.30
C LEU A 256 -2.63 -3.63 -27.45
N GLY A 257 -3.55 -2.68 -27.35
CA GLY A 257 -3.42 -1.56 -26.42
C GLY A 257 -4.54 -0.55 -26.46
N ARG A 258 -4.48 0.39 -25.52
CA ARG A 258 -5.33 1.59 -25.43
C ARG A 258 -4.52 2.84 -25.07
N PRO A 259 -4.96 4.04 -25.49
CA PRO A 259 -4.15 5.26 -25.42
C PRO A 259 -4.31 5.99 -24.07
N TRP A 260 -3.55 5.58 -23.06
CA TRP A 260 -3.57 6.23 -21.73
C TRP A 260 -3.20 7.72 -21.81
N GLN A 261 -3.94 8.57 -21.07
CA GLN A 261 -3.81 10.03 -21.05
C GLN A 261 -4.05 10.76 -22.39
N ASN A 262 -4.75 10.11 -23.33
CA ASN A 262 -5.27 10.74 -24.54
C ASN A 262 -6.79 10.84 -24.43
N SER A 263 -7.25 11.73 -23.56
CA SER A 263 -8.65 12.15 -23.46
C SER A 263 -8.77 13.45 -22.65
N THR A 264 -9.84 14.20 -22.89
CA THR A 264 -10.18 15.45 -22.20
C THR A 264 -10.48 15.28 -20.70
N GLY A 265 -10.73 14.05 -20.23
CA GLY A 265 -10.95 13.73 -18.82
C GLY A 265 -9.69 13.64 -17.96
N PHE A 266 -8.49 13.77 -18.56
CA PHE A 266 -7.22 13.70 -17.84
C PHE A 266 -6.70 15.08 -17.44
N SER A 267 -6.48 15.29 -16.14
CA SER A 267 -5.73 16.45 -15.63
C SER A 267 -4.22 16.16 -15.64
N THR A 268 -3.56 16.29 -16.79
CA THR A 268 -2.10 16.46 -16.75
C THR A 268 -1.78 17.89 -16.32
N ALA A 269 -0.69 18.09 -15.58
CA ALA A 269 -0.22 19.44 -15.21
C ALA A 269 0.09 20.34 -16.43
N ALA A 270 0.14 19.76 -17.65
CA ALA A 270 0.45 20.41 -18.91
C ALA A 270 -0.74 20.54 -19.88
N GLY A 271 -1.93 20.02 -19.55
CA GLY A 271 -3.13 20.10 -20.40
C GLY A 271 -2.99 19.51 -21.82
N THR A 272 -1.92 18.78 -22.09
CA THR A 272 -1.58 18.26 -23.43
C THR A 272 -1.85 16.76 -23.48
N LEU A 273 -2.58 16.31 -24.49
CA LEU A 273 -2.87 14.89 -24.73
C LEU A 273 -1.58 14.13 -25.11
N ALA A 274 -1.48 12.88 -24.67
CA ALA A 274 -0.38 12.00 -25.08
C ALA A 274 -0.45 11.68 -26.59
N ASN A 275 0.72 11.57 -27.23
CA ASN A 275 0.85 11.10 -28.62
C ASN A 275 1.18 9.61 -28.62
N ASN A 276 0.26 8.75 -28.20
CA ASN A 276 0.52 7.34 -27.88
C ASN A 276 1.13 6.57 -29.05
N LYS A 277 2.25 5.85 -28.84
CA LYS A 277 2.94 5.10 -29.92
C LYS A 277 3.25 3.66 -29.50
N VAL A 278 2.77 2.68 -30.27
CA VAL A 278 3.01 1.25 -30.05
C VAL A 278 3.08 0.53 -31.39
N ILE A 279 4.19 -0.16 -31.66
CA ILE A 279 4.40 -0.93 -32.88
C ILE A 279 4.65 -2.41 -32.53
N PHE A 280 3.91 -3.31 -33.19
CA PHE A 280 4.19 -4.74 -33.19
C PHE A 280 4.79 -5.15 -34.54
N SER A 281 6.01 -5.70 -34.53
CA SER A 281 6.74 -6.07 -35.75
C SER A 281 7.19 -7.52 -35.70
N LYS A 282 6.70 -8.32 -36.65
CA LYS A 282 6.93 -9.76 -36.77
C LYS A 282 6.54 -10.52 -35.50
N THR A 283 5.50 -10.05 -34.81
CA THR A 283 4.98 -10.66 -33.59
C THR A 283 4.14 -11.88 -33.93
N LYS A 284 4.32 -12.98 -33.19
CA LYS A 284 3.45 -14.15 -33.23
C LYS A 284 2.30 -13.99 -32.24
N ILE A 285 1.07 -14.27 -32.64
CA ILE A 285 -0.11 -14.21 -31.77
C ILE A 285 -0.88 -15.52 -31.76
N GLY A 286 -1.51 -15.83 -30.63
CA GLY A 286 -2.43 -16.94 -30.48
C GLY A 286 -3.70 -16.74 -31.29
N VAL A 287 -4.33 -17.85 -31.71
CA VAL A 287 -5.65 -17.78 -32.33
C VAL A 287 -6.67 -17.38 -31.27
N ASN A 288 -7.63 -16.53 -31.63
CA ASN A 288 -8.68 -16.03 -30.74
C ASN A 288 -8.16 -15.41 -29.43
N GLU A 289 -6.96 -14.83 -29.44
CA GLU A 289 -6.42 -14.09 -28.28
C GLU A 289 -6.67 -12.59 -28.42
N ILE A 290 -6.47 -12.06 -29.63
CA ILE A 290 -6.59 -10.63 -29.92
C ILE A 290 -7.97 -10.34 -30.52
N GLN A 291 -8.63 -9.32 -29.97
CA GLN A 291 -9.87 -8.77 -30.50
C GLN A 291 -9.71 -8.42 -31.99
N PRO A 292 -10.71 -8.69 -32.86
CA PRO A 292 -10.59 -8.38 -34.29
C PRO A 292 -10.26 -6.91 -34.58
N ALA A 293 -10.82 -6.00 -33.78
CA ALA A 293 -10.54 -4.56 -33.80
C ALA A 293 -9.05 -4.22 -33.50
N GLY A 294 -8.34 -5.10 -32.81
CA GLY A 294 -6.93 -5.01 -32.43
C GLY A 294 -6.62 -3.98 -31.36
N TRP A 295 -7.19 -2.78 -31.47
CA TRP A 295 -6.97 -1.65 -30.59
C TRP A 295 -8.30 -1.03 -30.18
N VAL A 296 -8.29 -0.24 -29.10
CA VAL A 296 -9.48 0.46 -28.62
C VAL A 296 -9.12 1.87 -28.17
N VAL A 297 -10.08 2.79 -28.29
CA VAL A 297 -9.97 4.13 -27.69
C VAL A 297 -9.97 4.04 -26.17
N TRP A 298 -9.46 5.07 -25.49
CA TRP A 298 -9.51 5.09 -24.02
C TRP A 298 -10.94 5.34 -23.53
N ASP A 299 -11.59 6.33 -24.13
CA ASP A 299 -12.98 6.72 -23.90
C ASP A 299 -13.51 7.55 -25.10
N THR A 300 -14.69 8.17 -24.95
CA THR A 300 -15.33 8.99 -25.98
C THR A 300 -14.57 10.26 -26.35
N GLY A 301 -13.66 10.74 -25.48
CA GLY A 301 -12.86 11.95 -25.68
C GLY A 301 -11.49 11.71 -26.33
N THR A 302 -11.21 10.49 -26.78
CA THR A 302 -9.92 10.12 -27.38
C THR A 302 -9.68 10.82 -28.73
N ASP A 303 -8.52 11.46 -28.87
CA ASP A 303 -8.05 12.06 -30.12
C ASP A 303 -7.16 11.08 -30.88
N VAL A 304 -7.79 10.33 -31.79
CA VAL A 304 -7.13 9.30 -32.59
C VAL A 304 -6.08 9.86 -33.57
N THR A 305 -6.09 11.17 -33.86
CA THR A 305 -5.09 11.79 -34.75
C THR A 305 -3.69 11.86 -34.14
N LYS A 306 -3.61 11.71 -32.81
CA LYS A 306 -2.36 11.70 -32.04
C LYS A 306 -1.79 10.29 -31.80
N ILE A 307 -2.47 9.26 -32.28
CA ILE A 307 -2.10 7.86 -32.04
C ILE A 307 -1.23 7.34 -33.20
N THR A 308 -0.17 6.61 -32.86
CA THR A 308 0.64 5.82 -33.80
C THR A 308 0.68 4.37 -33.33
N PHE A 309 -0.43 3.66 -33.54
CA PHE A 309 -0.54 2.24 -33.25
C PHE A 309 -0.49 1.45 -34.55
N GLY A 310 0.40 0.45 -34.63
CA GLY A 310 0.57 -0.28 -35.87
C GLY A 310 1.20 -1.65 -35.77
N GLU A 311 1.01 -2.42 -36.84
CA GLU A 311 1.46 -3.80 -36.97
C GLU A 311 2.26 -3.97 -38.27
N PHE A 312 3.33 -4.74 -38.21
CA PHE A 312 4.09 -5.19 -39.38
C PHE A 312 4.20 -6.72 -39.36
N ARG A 313 3.57 -7.39 -40.33
CA ARG A 313 3.64 -8.85 -40.51
C ARG A 313 3.38 -9.62 -39.19
N THR A 314 2.37 -9.19 -38.43
CA THR A 314 1.84 -10.01 -37.34
C THR A 314 1.36 -11.34 -37.94
N GLN A 315 1.68 -12.44 -37.27
CA GLN A 315 1.39 -13.78 -37.76
C GLN A 315 0.87 -14.68 -36.63
N TYR A 316 0.11 -15.71 -36.96
CA TYR A 316 -0.23 -16.76 -36.00
C TYR A 316 0.97 -17.68 -35.76
N PHE A 317 0.90 -18.51 -34.72
CA PHE A 317 1.98 -19.46 -34.41
C PHE A 317 2.20 -20.53 -35.49
N ASP A 318 1.19 -20.79 -36.33
CA ASP A 318 1.28 -21.71 -37.48
C ASP A 318 1.96 -21.09 -38.73
N GLY A 319 2.30 -19.80 -38.68
CA GLY A 319 3.02 -19.08 -39.74
C GLY A 319 2.14 -18.27 -40.69
N HIS A 320 0.81 -18.37 -40.63
CA HIS A 320 -0.07 -17.54 -41.45
C HIS A 320 -0.10 -16.09 -40.94
N LEU A 321 -0.25 -15.12 -41.84
CA LEU A 321 -0.44 -13.72 -41.45
C LEU A 321 -1.76 -13.56 -40.68
N ALA A 322 -1.72 -12.76 -39.61
CA ALA A 322 -2.92 -12.43 -38.84
C ALA A 322 -3.91 -11.65 -39.72
N ASN A 323 -5.21 -11.94 -39.58
CA ASN A 323 -6.23 -11.18 -40.27
C ASN A 323 -6.38 -9.79 -39.62
N THR A 324 -6.07 -8.74 -40.38
CA THR A 324 -6.12 -7.35 -39.95
C THR A 324 -7.23 -6.54 -40.63
N SER A 325 -8.12 -7.17 -41.41
CA SER A 325 -9.18 -6.47 -42.16
C SER A 325 -10.24 -5.80 -41.28
N GLN A 326 -10.39 -6.25 -40.03
CA GLN A 326 -11.33 -5.70 -39.05
C GLN A 326 -10.68 -4.75 -38.04
N ARG A 327 -9.39 -4.41 -38.22
CA ARG A 327 -8.72 -3.47 -37.34
C ARG A 327 -9.40 -2.11 -37.40
N VAL A 328 -9.38 -1.39 -36.28
CA VAL A 328 -9.83 0.00 -36.23
C VAL A 328 -9.14 0.83 -37.31
N SER A 329 -9.91 1.70 -37.98
CA SER A 329 -9.47 2.45 -39.16
C SER A 329 -8.31 3.42 -38.91
N TRP A 330 -8.10 3.83 -37.66
CA TRP A 330 -7.00 4.70 -37.25
C TRP A 330 -5.71 3.96 -36.88
N SER A 331 -5.72 2.61 -36.88
CA SER A 331 -4.48 1.82 -36.73
C SER A 331 -3.76 1.66 -38.08
N GLN A 332 -2.46 1.37 -38.03
CA GLN A 332 -1.59 1.32 -39.21
C GLN A 332 -1.13 -0.11 -39.50
N GLN A 333 -1.18 -0.51 -40.77
CA GLN A 333 -0.47 -1.68 -41.26
C GLN A 333 0.79 -1.20 -41.98
N LEU A 334 1.94 -1.44 -41.35
CA LEU A 334 3.22 -0.89 -41.81
C LEU A 334 3.68 -1.61 -43.08
N THR A 335 4.34 -0.87 -43.97
CA THR A 335 5.05 -1.43 -45.11
C THR A 335 6.47 -1.84 -44.71
N PRO A 336 7.17 -2.64 -45.53
CA PRO A 336 8.59 -2.94 -45.29
C PRO A 336 9.46 -1.67 -45.15
N ALA A 337 9.18 -0.60 -45.91
CA ALA A 337 9.92 0.65 -45.84
C ALA A 337 9.75 1.35 -44.48
N ASP A 338 8.54 1.34 -43.91
CA ASP A 338 8.27 1.95 -42.60
C ASP A 338 9.10 1.31 -41.49
N THR A 339 9.39 0.01 -41.60
CA THR A 339 10.18 -0.73 -40.60
C THR A 339 11.62 -0.24 -40.46
N LEU A 340 12.16 0.47 -41.46
CA LEU A 340 13.49 1.07 -41.39
C LEU A 340 13.58 2.15 -40.30
N ASN A 341 12.44 2.74 -39.92
CA ASN A 341 12.34 3.70 -38.82
C ASN A 341 12.26 3.04 -37.44
N TYR A 342 12.01 1.73 -37.38
CA TYR A 342 11.79 0.97 -36.15
C TYR A 342 12.88 -0.08 -35.93
N SER A 343 14.10 0.40 -35.69
CA SER A 343 15.28 -0.41 -35.34
C SER A 343 15.87 0.03 -34.01
N ILE A 344 16.63 -0.86 -33.34
CA ILE A 344 17.37 -0.52 -32.10
C ILE A 344 18.21 0.74 -32.33
N ALA A 345 18.89 0.82 -33.47
CA ALA A 345 19.74 1.96 -33.81
C ALA A 345 18.99 3.29 -33.94
N LYS A 346 17.75 3.29 -34.45
CA LYS A 346 16.93 4.50 -34.56
C LYS A 346 16.33 4.89 -33.21
N LEU A 347 15.75 3.93 -32.49
CA LEU A 347 15.05 4.18 -31.22
C LEU A 347 16.02 4.62 -30.11
N PHE A 348 17.26 4.12 -30.11
CA PHE A 348 18.27 4.44 -29.10
C PHE A 348 19.44 5.31 -29.62
N GLY A 349 19.32 5.84 -30.84
CA GLY A 349 20.20 6.89 -31.36
C GLY A 349 21.61 6.45 -31.84
N LEU A 350 21.84 5.17 -32.13
CA LEU A 350 23.16 4.64 -32.54
C LEU A 350 23.75 5.25 -33.82
N ASN A 351 22.91 5.80 -34.71
CA ASN A 351 23.34 6.29 -36.02
C ASN A 351 23.39 7.83 -36.11
N THR A 352 23.26 8.58 -35.01
CA THR A 352 23.13 10.04 -35.12
C THR A 352 24.46 10.80 -35.18
N GLY A 353 25.62 10.21 -34.82
CA GLY A 353 26.96 10.80 -34.98
C GLY A 353 27.25 12.12 -34.22
N THR A 354 26.21 12.82 -33.79
CA THR A 354 26.16 14.06 -33.03
C THR A 354 24.89 14.03 -32.18
N ALA A 355 24.87 14.82 -31.08
CA ALA A 355 23.64 15.09 -30.36
C ALA A 355 22.58 15.61 -31.35
N SER A 356 21.43 14.96 -31.40
CA SER A 356 20.37 15.21 -32.39
C SER A 356 20.06 16.71 -32.48
N SER A 357 20.23 17.29 -33.67
CA SER A 357 19.78 18.65 -34.02
C SER A 357 18.26 18.74 -34.21
N THR A 358 17.54 17.64 -34.07
CA THR A 358 16.08 17.56 -34.20
C THR A 358 15.40 17.50 -32.83
N GLY A 359 15.62 18.49 -31.96
CA GLY A 359 14.76 18.83 -30.80
C GLY A 359 14.34 17.74 -29.80
N SER A 360 14.78 16.49 -29.96
CA SER A 360 14.43 15.36 -29.12
C SER A 360 15.59 15.17 -28.14
N PRO A 361 15.35 15.24 -26.82
CA PRO A 361 16.40 15.25 -25.79
C PRO A 361 16.90 13.83 -25.50
N VAL A 362 17.02 12.99 -26.54
CA VAL A 362 17.64 11.67 -26.38
C VAL A 362 19.12 11.92 -26.10
N SER A 363 19.59 11.54 -24.91
CA SER A 363 21.02 11.55 -24.60
C SER A 363 21.80 10.68 -25.61
N ALA A 364 23.13 10.78 -25.59
CA ALA A 364 24.04 10.10 -26.51
C ALA A 364 23.61 8.66 -26.90
N ALA A 365 23.97 8.26 -28.12
CA ALA A 365 23.79 6.91 -28.66
C ALA A 365 23.97 5.82 -27.59
N TRP A 366 23.00 4.91 -27.44
CA TRP A 366 23.07 3.80 -26.48
C TRP A 366 22.94 2.45 -27.17
N ASP A 367 23.95 1.59 -27.01
CA ASP A 367 23.91 0.20 -27.47
C ASP A 367 23.62 -0.73 -26.29
N PRO A 368 22.36 -1.20 -26.15
CA PRO A 368 22.01 -2.07 -25.04
C PRO A 368 22.63 -3.48 -25.15
N THR A 369 23.18 -3.85 -26.31
CA THR A 369 23.81 -5.18 -26.50
C THR A 369 25.20 -5.28 -25.88
N THR A 370 25.77 -4.14 -25.46
CA THR A 370 27.09 -4.05 -24.82
C THR A 370 27.03 -4.04 -23.29
N VAL A 371 25.82 -4.01 -22.71
CA VAL A 371 25.58 -3.90 -21.25
C VAL A 371 26.18 -5.06 -20.45
N ALA A 372 26.23 -6.26 -21.05
CA ALA A 372 26.93 -7.41 -20.49
C ALA A 372 27.45 -8.32 -21.61
N ALA A 373 28.43 -9.15 -21.26
CA ALA A 373 28.96 -10.16 -22.17
C ALA A 373 27.83 -11.07 -22.67
N GLY A 374 27.79 -11.28 -23.99
CA GLY A 374 26.77 -12.11 -24.63
C GLY A 374 25.35 -11.54 -24.59
N PHE A 375 25.12 -10.28 -24.16
CA PHE A 375 23.77 -9.71 -24.07
C PHE A 375 23.03 -9.77 -25.42
N GLY A 376 23.68 -9.39 -26.52
CA GLY A 376 23.11 -9.45 -27.86
C GLY A 376 22.83 -10.87 -28.40
N SER A 377 23.49 -11.89 -27.86
CA SER A 377 23.37 -13.28 -28.33
C SER A 377 22.12 -13.97 -27.77
N TYR A 378 21.47 -14.82 -28.56
CA TYR A 378 20.42 -15.70 -28.06
C TYR A 378 21.05 -16.90 -27.33
N SER A 379 20.52 -17.23 -26.15
CA SER A 379 20.84 -18.45 -25.41
C SER A 379 19.54 -19.17 -25.09
N THR A 380 19.54 -20.51 -25.20
CA THR A 380 18.38 -21.30 -24.78
C THR A 380 18.13 -21.05 -23.29
N PRO A 381 16.96 -20.52 -22.90
CA PRO A 381 16.67 -20.21 -21.51
C PRO A 381 16.36 -21.47 -20.69
N ASP A 382 16.50 -21.39 -19.37
CA ASP A 382 16.16 -22.47 -18.43
C ASP A 382 14.69 -22.87 -18.54
N ILE A 383 14.31 -24.07 -18.10
CA ILE A 383 12.89 -24.40 -17.98
C ILE A 383 12.30 -23.52 -16.88
N ALA A 384 11.26 -22.74 -17.18
CA ALA A 384 10.58 -21.88 -16.20
C ALA A 384 9.07 -21.99 -16.33
N VAL A 385 8.45 -22.71 -15.39
CA VAL A 385 6.99 -22.85 -15.27
C VAL A 385 6.44 -21.61 -14.57
N ALA A 386 5.30 -21.11 -15.05
CA ALA A 386 4.58 -19.95 -14.55
C ALA A 386 3.13 -20.32 -14.21
N ASN A 387 2.51 -19.48 -13.37
CA ASN A 387 1.08 -19.51 -13.06
C ASN A 387 0.50 -20.89 -12.72
N LEU A 388 1.23 -21.71 -11.94
CA LEU A 388 0.62 -22.91 -11.36
C LEU A 388 -0.53 -22.48 -10.44
N GLN A 389 -1.73 -22.97 -10.75
CA GLN A 389 -2.94 -22.73 -9.98
C GLN A 389 -3.69 -24.04 -9.80
N ALA A 390 -4.24 -24.24 -8.61
CA ALA A 390 -5.18 -25.31 -8.31
C ALA A 390 -6.45 -24.69 -7.71
N THR A 391 -7.57 -24.85 -8.41
CA THR A 391 -8.86 -24.26 -8.07
C THR A 391 -9.80 -25.36 -7.61
N LYS A 392 -10.35 -25.19 -6.40
CA LYS A 392 -11.34 -26.11 -5.84
C LYS A 392 -12.69 -25.95 -6.56
N GLY A 393 -13.11 -26.95 -7.31
CA GLY A 393 -14.47 -27.02 -7.86
C GLY A 393 -15.45 -27.69 -6.90
N THR A 394 -16.65 -28.00 -7.41
CA THR A 394 -17.70 -28.69 -6.64
C THR A 394 -17.44 -30.18 -6.44
N SER A 395 -16.77 -30.84 -7.39
CA SER A 395 -16.47 -32.27 -7.36
C SER A 395 -15.00 -32.63 -7.63
N GLN A 396 -14.25 -31.72 -8.26
CA GLN A 396 -12.84 -31.92 -8.64
C GLN A 396 -12.03 -30.65 -8.42
N THR A 397 -10.73 -30.82 -8.27
CA THR A 397 -9.74 -29.76 -8.34
C THR A 397 -9.34 -29.55 -9.80
N ALA A 398 -9.48 -28.34 -10.32
CA ALA A 398 -8.95 -27.95 -11.63
C ALA A 398 -7.53 -27.40 -11.45
N ILE A 399 -6.54 -27.97 -12.15
CA ILE A 399 -5.12 -27.63 -12.01
C ILE A 399 -4.60 -27.16 -13.35
N GLN A 400 -3.91 -26.02 -13.38
CA GLN A 400 -3.40 -25.43 -14.61
C GLN A 400 -2.07 -24.73 -14.38
N TRP A 401 -1.24 -24.70 -15.41
CA TRP A 401 0.03 -23.97 -15.44
C TRP A 401 0.40 -23.61 -16.87
N ASN A 402 1.35 -22.70 -17.02
CA ASN A 402 1.94 -22.41 -18.32
C ASN A 402 3.48 -22.40 -18.25
N ILE A 403 4.12 -22.35 -19.41
CA ILE A 403 5.59 -22.21 -19.52
C ILE A 403 5.94 -20.79 -19.98
N SER A 404 7.02 -20.22 -19.46
CA SER A 404 7.45 -18.86 -19.83
C SER A 404 7.94 -18.76 -21.28
N TRP A 405 8.45 -19.84 -21.86
CA TRP A 405 8.83 -19.92 -23.26
C TRP A 405 8.66 -21.37 -23.71
N ALA A 406 7.80 -21.57 -24.70
CA ALA A 406 7.46 -22.91 -25.13
C ALA A 406 8.67 -23.60 -25.80
N MET A 407 8.88 -24.85 -25.41
CA MET A 407 9.87 -25.74 -26.01
C MET A 407 9.25 -27.13 -26.12
N SER A 408 9.37 -27.76 -27.30
CA SER A 408 8.94 -29.14 -27.46
C SER A 408 9.78 -30.09 -26.61
N GLY A 409 9.20 -31.23 -26.22
CA GLY A 409 9.86 -32.29 -25.48
C GLY A 409 10.07 -32.02 -23.98
N ILE A 410 9.56 -30.91 -23.42
CA ILE A 410 9.51 -30.76 -21.96
C ILE A 410 8.46 -31.72 -21.41
N LYS A 411 8.87 -32.56 -20.45
CA LYS A 411 7.98 -33.40 -19.65
C LYS A 411 7.55 -32.65 -18.38
N TYR A 412 6.26 -32.61 -18.12
CA TYR A 412 5.64 -32.03 -16.92
C TYR A 412 5.02 -33.14 -16.09
N ASP A 413 5.62 -33.43 -14.94
CA ASP A 413 5.05 -34.32 -13.93
C ASP A 413 4.30 -33.47 -12.90
N LEU A 414 2.96 -33.53 -12.94
CA LEU A 414 2.12 -32.97 -11.89
C LEU A 414 2.15 -33.91 -10.70
N GLN A 415 2.64 -33.41 -9.57
CA GLN A 415 2.75 -34.16 -8.33
C GLN A 415 1.79 -33.64 -7.28
N ARG A 416 1.27 -34.57 -6.46
CA ARG A 416 0.43 -34.30 -5.30
C ARG A 416 1.08 -34.77 -4.01
N SER A 417 0.85 -34.05 -2.93
CA SER A 417 1.17 -34.43 -1.56
C SER A 417 -0.02 -34.17 -0.62
N THR A 418 -0.12 -34.95 0.46
CA THR A 418 -1.08 -34.71 1.56
C THR A 418 -0.45 -33.99 2.76
N ASP A 419 0.89 -33.91 2.81
CA ASP A 419 1.67 -33.35 3.92
C ASP A 419 2.62 -32.23 3.50
N ASN A 420 2.64 -31.89 2.21
CA ASN A 420 3.54 -30.93 1.57
C ASN A 420 5.04 -31.30 1.65
N THR A 421 5.37 -32.56 1.90
CA THR A 421 6.75 -33.07 1.98
C THR A 421 6.98 -34.22 1.00
N THR A 422 6.07 -35.20 0.97
CA THR A 422 6.18 -36.39 0.12
C THR A 422 5.26 -36.23 -1.07
N PHE A 423 5.83 -36.15 -2.27
CA PHE A 423 5.11 -35.88 -3.51
C PHE A 423 5.11 -37.10 -4.44
N THR A 424 3.93 -37.47 -4.93
CA THR A 424 3.73 -38.54 -5.92
C THR A 424 3.18 -37.96 -7.23
N THR A 425 3.71 -38.40 -8.37
CA THR A 425 3.18 -38.00 -9.68
C THR A 425 1.79 -38.58 -9.90
N ILE A 426 0.82 -37.73 -10.21
CA ILE A 426 -0.59 -38.10 -10.49
C ILE A 426 -0.96 -37.91 -11.96
N ASN A 427 -0.21 -37.08 -12.69
CA ASN A 427 -0.41 -36.84 -14.12
C ASN A 427 0.93 -36.46 -14.77
N THR A 428 1.14 -36.92 -16.00
CA THR A 428 2.32 -36.59 -16.80
C THR A 428 1.87 -36.09 -18.16
N GLN A 429 2.41 -34.95 -18.59
CA GLN A 429 2.21 -34.38 -19.93
C GLN A 429 3.55 -34.08 -20.57
N THR A 430 3.63 -34.12 -21.90
CA THR A 430 4.84 -33.71 -22.64
C THR A 430 4.47 -32.67 -23.68
N ALA A 431 5.20 -31.55 -23.73
CA ALA A 431 5.01 -30.53 -24.75
C ALA A 431 5.31 -31.11 -26.13
N ALA A 432 4.29 -31.27 -26.98
CA ALA A 432 4.47 -31.81 -28.33
C ALA A 432 5.15 -30.81 -29.28
N THR A 433 4.95 -29.51 -29.06
CA THR A 433 5.42 -28.43 -29.94
C THR A 433 6.05 -27.29 -29.14
N ASP A 434 6.75 -26.39 -29.85
CA ASP A 434 7.29 -25.11 -29.33
C ASP A 434 6.26 -23.96 -29.38
N SER A 435 4.98 -24.30 -29.63
CA SER A 435 3.84 -23.38 -29.61
C SER A 435 2.85 -23.68 -28.47
N LEU A 436 3.03 -24.78 -27.73
CA LEU A 436 2.17 -25.16 -26.62
C LEU A 436 2.64 -24.51 -25.32
N TYR A 437 1.87 -23.52 -24.86
CA TYR A 437 2.19 -22.77 -23.63
C TYR A 437 1.44 -23.27 -22.39
N ASN A 438 0.23 -23.79 -22.56
CA ASN A 438 -0.71 -24.05 -21.47
C ASN A 438 -0.93 -25.54 -21.26
N PHE A 439 -1.07 -25.93 -20.00
CA PHE A 439 -1.30 -27.30 -19.58
C PHE A 439 -2.33 -27.32 -18.47
N ALA A 440 -3.12 -28.39 -18.42
CA ALA A 440 -4.16 -28.55 -17.42
C ALA A 440 -4.35 -30.02 -17.05
N ALA A 441 -4.82 -30.26 -15.83
CA ALA A 441 -5.21 -31.57 -15.32
C ALA A 441 -6.33 -31.40 -14.30
N THR A 442 -6.97 -32.49 -13.90
CA THR A 442 -7.89 -32.52 -12.77
C THR A 442 -7.49 -33.58 -11.77
N ASP A 443 -7.90 -33.40 -10.52
CA ASP A 443 -7.79 -34.40 -9.46
C ASP A 443 -9.05 -34.38 -8.59
N ALA A 444 -9.28 -35.43 -7.81
CA ALA A 444 -10.33 -35.47 -6.80
C ALA A 444 -10.15 -34.35 -5.76
N LEU A 445 -11.24 -33.94 -5.12
CA LEU A 445 -11.15 -33.06 -3.95
C LEU A 445 -10.46 -33.78 -2.79
N PRO A 446 -9.70 -33.05 -1.93
CA PRO A 446 -9.26 -33.60 -0.65
C PRO A 446 -10.47 -34.05 0.16
N ALA A 447 -10.34 -35.19 0.85
CA ALA A 447 -11.35 -35.66 1.79
C ALA A 447 -11.67 -34.58 2.85
N PRO A 448 -12.90 -34.52 3.40
CA PRO A 448 -13.24 -33.58 4.47
C PRO A 448 -12.22 -33.62 5.61
N GLY A 449 -11.73 -32.46 6.04
CA GLY A 449 -10.69 -32.36 7.08
C GLY A 449 -9.24 -32.54 6.59
N SER A 450 -9.01 -32.64 5.28
CA SER A 450 -7.66 -32.78 4.69
C SER A 450 -7.36 -31.71 3.63
N ALA A 451 -6.11 -31.65 3.17
CA ALA A 451 -5.67 -30.78 2.09
C ALA A 451 -4.75 -31.54 1.13
N TYR A 452 -4.75 -31.12 -0.13
CA TYR A 452 -3.79 -31.54 -1.14
C TYR A 452 -2.89 -30.38 -1.52
N TYR A 453 -1.61 -30.70 -1.75
CA TYR A 453 -0.59 -29.78 -2.22
C TYR A 453 -0.10 -30.25 -3.58
N TYR A 454 -0.06 -29.34 -4.55
CA TYR A 454 0.31 -29.66 -5.92
C TYR A 454 1.55 -28.90 -6.34
N ARG A 455 2.46 -29.56 -7.04
CA ARG A 455 3.61 -28.92 -7.72
C ARG A 455 3.83 -29.55 -9.08
N VAL A 456 4.51 -28.83 -9.95
CA VAL A 456 4.91 -29.34 -11.27
C VAL A 456 6.43 -29.49 -11.31
N VAL A 457 6.89 -30.67 -11.72
CA VAL A 457 8.30 -30.93 -12.04
C VAL A 457 8.43 -30.97 -13.55
N ALA A 458 9.10 -29.97 -14.12
CA ALA A 458 9.32 -29.82 -15.55
C ALA A 458 10.77 -30.17 -15.91
N SER A 459 10.96 -31.12 -16.83
CA SER A 459 12.27 -31.67 -17.17
C SER A 459 12.44 -31.90 -18.67
N LYS A 460 13.69 -31.74 -19.15
CA LYS A 460 14.12 -32.07 -20.52
C LYS A 460 15.61 -32.39 -20.50
N ALA A 461 16.02 -33.45 -21.19
CA ALA A 461 17.43 -33.83 -21.25
C ALA A 461 18.31 -32.67 -21.73
N GLY A 462 19.42 -32.42 -21.03
CA GLY A 462 20.36 -31.33 -21.32
C GLY A 462 19.98 -29.97 -20.72
N LEU A 463 18.83 -29.83 -20.06
CA LEU A 463 18.44 -28.63 -19.33
C LEU A 463 18.25 -28.92 -17.84
N ALA A 464 18.43 -27.91 -17.00
CA ALA A 464 18.11 -28.01 -15.58
C ALA A 464 16.60 -28.22 -15.38
N THR A 465 16.25 -29.16 -14.50
CA THR A 465 14.86 -29.39 -14.08
C THR A 465 14.35 -28.21 -13.26
N HIS A 466 13.10 -27.81 -13.50
CA HIS A 466 12.42 -26.81 -12.67
C HIS A 466 11.29 -27.45 -11.89
N THR A 467 11.27 -27.22 -10.58
CA THR A 467 10.19 -27.64 -9.68
C THR A 467 9.51 -26.40 -9.14
N THR A 468 8.21 -26.25 -9.39
CA THR A 468 7.46 -25.10 -8.87
C THR A 468 7.32 -25.18 -7.35
N PRO A 469 7.10 -24.03 -6.66
CA PRO A 469 6.46 -24.05 -5.35
C PRO A 469 5.14 -24.81 -5.37
N SER A 470 4.74 -25.33 -4.22
CA SER A 470 3.46 -26.03 -4.07
C SER A 470 2.29 -25.05 -3.94
N VAL A 471 1.15 -25.36 -4.55
CA VAL A 471 -0.14 -24.71 -4.30
C VAL A 471 -1.06 -25.63 -3.51
N GLN A 472 -1.89 -25.08 -2.62
CA GLN A 472 -2.75 -25.87 -1.73
C GLN A 472 -4.22 -25.79 -2.15
N VAL A 473 -4.92 -26.92 -2.08
CA VAL A 473 -6.38 -27.00 -2.07
C VAL A 473 -6.80 -27.66 -0.76
N SER A 474 -7.62 -26.96 0.02
CA SER A 474 -8.04 -27.40 1.35
C SER A 474 -9.51 -27.79 1.39
N SER A 475 -9.81 -28.87 2.10
CA SER A 475 -11.14 -29.25 2.59
C SER A 475 -11.20 -29.25 4.12
N ILE A 476 -10.27 -28.53 4.78
CA ILE A 476 -10.27 -28.32 6.23
C ILE A 476 -11.27 -27.20 6.56
N PRO A 477 -12.31 -27.48 7.37
CA PRO A 477 -13.23 -26.45 7.84
C PRO A 477 -12.46 -25.31 8.51
N THR A 478 -12.68 -24.07 8.08
CA THR A 478 -11.97 -22.91 8.60
C THR A 478 -12.97 -21.80 8.92
N ILE A 479 -12.83 -21.24 10.12
CA ILE A 479 -13.56 -20.04 10.55
C ILE A 479 -12.55 -18.90 10.57
N THR A 480 -12.91 -17.75 10.01
CA THR A 480 -12.09 -16.54 10.05
C THR A 480 -12.89 -15.42 10.67
N VAL A 481 -12.29 -14.72 11.62
CA VAL A 481 -12.85 -13.55 12.28
C VAL A 481 -11.98 -12.33 11.99
N SER A 482 -12.59 -11.19 11.69
CA SER A 482 -11.91 -9.93 11.45
C SER A 482 -12.51 -8.79 12.27
N GLY A 483 -11.63 -7.97 12.85
CA GLY A 483 -12.00 -6.92 13.81
C GLY A 483 -12.09 -7.44 15.25
N ALA A 484 -12.02 -6.52 16.20
CA ALA A 484 -12.16 -6.81 17.63
C ALA A 484 -12.92 -5.66 18.31
N PRO A 485 -13.90 -5.96 19.19
CA PRO A 485 -14.54 -4.94 20.00
C PRO A 485 -13.55 -4.28 20.98
N ASN A 486 -13.76 -2.99 21.26
CA ASN A 486 -13.13 -2.30 22.38
C ASN A 486 -13.81 -2.67 23.71
N ALA A 487 -13.28 -2.17 24.82
CA ALA A 487 -13.94 -2.32 26.12
C ALA A 487 -15.35 -1.70 26.12
N PHE A 488 -16.33 -2.43 26.63
CA PHE A 488 -17.73 -2.01 26.71
C PHE A 488 -18.03 -1.24 27.99
N ALA A 489 -18.89 -0.23 27.91
CA ALA A 489 -19.43 0.49 29.06
C ALA A 489 -20.96 0.36 29.07
N GLN A 490 -21.50 -0.22 30.15
CA GLN A 490 -22.93 -0.31 30.42
C GLN A 490 -23.29 0.54 31.63
N TYR A 491 -24.34 1.34 31.52
CA TYR A 491 -24.82 2.24 32.57
C TYR A 491 -26.10 1.71 33.24
N ALA A 492 -26.69 2.49 34.14
CA ALA A 492 -27.81 2.07 35.01
C ALA A 492 -28.98 1.41 34.26
N THR A 493 -29.31 1.89 33.07
CA THR A 493 -30.44 1.40 32.28
C THR A 493 -29.99 0.88 30.92
N GLY A 494 -30.54 -0.28 30.55
CA GLY A 494 -30.30 -0.90 29.25
C GLY A 494 -28.91 -1.53 29.09
N PRO A 495 -28.66 -2.13 27.92
CA PRO A 495 -27.37 -2.70 27.56
C PRO A 495 -26.37 -1.61 27.14
N SER A 496 -25.10 -1.97 26.99
CA SER A 496 -24.07 -1.08 26.43
C SER A 496 -24.36 -0.69 24.98
N ALA A 497 -23.61 0.29 24.48
CA ALA A 497 -23.51 0.53 23.04
C ALA A 497 -23.06 -0.74 22.29
N ILE A 498 -23.58 -0.90 21.08
CA ILE A 498 -23.25 -2.03 20.19
C ILE A 498 -21.88 -1.79 19.56
N GLN A 499 -21.06 -2.83 19.53
CA GLN A 499 -19.83 -2.88 18.72
C GLN A 499 -19.90 -4.08 17.77
N THR A 500 -19.10 -4.08 16.71
CA THR A 500 -19.18 -5.12 15.67
C THR A 500 -17.83 -5.71 15.31
N TYR A 501 -17.86 -6.94 14.80
CA TYR A 501 -16.77 -7.61 14.08
C TYR A 501 -17.38 -8.48 12.97
N THR A 502 -16.57 -9.08 12.09
CA THR A 502 -17.08 -9.95 11.01
C THR A 502 -16.60 -11.39 11.16
N VAL A 503 -17.46 -12.33 10.74
CA VAL A 503 -17.19 -13.78 10.71
C VAL A 503 -17.42 -14.31 9.30
N THR A 504 -16.51 -15.15 8.83
CA THR A 504 -16.66 -15.96 7.61
C THR A 504 -16.32 -17.41 7.93
N GLY A 505 -16.80 -18.35 7.11
CA GLY A 505 -16.31 -19.72 7.17
C GLY A 505 -16.31 -20.40 5.80
N VAL A 506 -15.38 -21.33 5.62
CA VAL A 506 -15.17 -22.08 4.37
C VAL A 506 -14.94 -23.55 4.68
N ASN A 507 -15.27 -24.42 3.71
CA ASN A 507 -15.17 -25.88 3.84
C ASN A 507 -15.95 -26.45 5.03
N LEU A 508 -16.99 -25.76 5.47
CA LEU A 508 -17.78 -26.14 6.63
C LEU A 508 -18.61 -27.38 6.32
N THR A 509 -18.55 -28.37 7.21
CA THR A 509 -19.40 -29.56 7.20
C THR A 509 -20.58 -29.44 8.16
N ASP A 510 -20.60 -28.39 8.98
CA ASP A 510 -21.59 -28.13 10.01
C ASP A 510 -21.76 -26.62 10.22
N ASN A 511 -22.74 -26.21 11.01
CA ASN A 511 -23.00 -24.81 11.34
C ASN A 511 -21.82 -24.18 12.11
N ILE A 512 -21.70 -22.85 12.04
CA ILE A 512 -20.89 -22.10 12.99
C ILE A 512 -21.77 -21.77 14.19
N VAL A 513 -21.34 -22.19 15.38
CA VAL A 513 -21.97 -21.83 16.67
C VAL A 513 -21.13 -20.73 17.31
N ILE A 514 -21.77 -19.61 17.65
CA ILE A 514 -21.17 -18.43 18.27
C ILE A 514 -21.72 -18.29 19.69
N THR A 515 -20.86 -18.54 20.67
CA THR A 515 -21.22 -18.56 22.10
C THR A 515 -20.52 -17.40 22.82
N PRO A 516 -21.24 -16.35 23.21
CA PRO A 516 -20.66 -15.27 24.03
C PRO A 516 -20.43 -15.71 25.47
N PRO A 517 -19.53 -15.04 26.21
CA PRO A 517 -19.39 -15.27 27.65
C PRO A 517 -20.61 -14.72 28.41
N ALA A 518 -20.75 -15.08 29.68
CA ALA A 518 -21.83 -14.58 30.53
C ALA A 518 -21.91 -13.04 30.51
N SER A 519 -23.13 -12.51 30.56
CA SER A 519 -23.44 -11.07 30.47
C SER A 519 -23.17 -10.40 29.12
N TYR A 520 -22.63 -11.11 28.13
CA TYR A 520 -22.54 -10.63 26.76
C TYR A 520 -23.61 -11.26 25.88
N GLU A 521 -24.03 -10.50 24.87
CA GLU A 521 -24.99 -10.94 23.88
C GLU A 521 -24.46 -10.65 22.48
N VAL A 522 -24.80 -11.52 21.53
CA VAL A 522 -24.42 -11.41 20.12
C VAL A 522 -25.62 -11.40 19.20
N SER A 523 -25.48 -10.84 18.01
CA SER A 523 -26.53 -10.75 17.01
C SER A 523 -25.95 -10.73 15.60
N ALA A 524 -26.60 -11.44 14.65
CA ALA A 524 -26.24 -11.41 13.22
C ALA A 524 -27.15 -10.48 12.38
N ASN A 525 -28.15 -9.83 13.00
CA ASN A 525 -29.15 -9.03 12.30
C ASN A 525 -29.21 -7.58 12.80
N GLY A 526 -28.05 -7.02 13.16
CA GLY A 526 -27.96 -5.63 13.60
C GLY A 526 -28.58 -5.35 14.97
N GLY A 527 -28.88 -6.39 15.76
CA GLY A 527 -29.45 -6.26 17.10
C GLY A 527 -30.96 -6.39 17.20
N THR A 528 -31.64 -6.91 16.16
CA THR A 528 -33.06 -7.28 16.26
C THR A 528 -33.26 -8.50 17.16
N ASN A 529 -32.41 -9.53 17.01
CA ASN A 529 -32.41 -10.72 17.86
C ASN A 529 -31.07 -10.86 18.58
N TRP A 530 -31.10 -11.15 19.88
CA TRP A 530 -29.91 -11.30 20.72
C TRP A 530 -29.80 -12.73 21.26
N TYR A 531 -28.58 -13.25 21.23
CA TYR A 531 -28.22 -14.61 21.60
C TYR A 531 -27.22 -14.58 22.75
N THR A 532 -27.30 -15.56 23.64
CA THR A 532 -26.54 -15.62 24.90
C THR A 532 -25.75 -16.93 25.00
N ALA A 533 -25.00 -17.13 26.08
CA ALA A 533 -24.32 -18.40 26.34
C ALA A 533 -25.28 -19.61 26.42
N THR A 534 -26.52 -19.39 26.87
CA THR A 534 -27.54 -20.45 27.02
C THR A 534 -28.38 -20.68 25.77
N SER A 535 -28.37 -19.71 24.84
CA SER A 535 -29.00 -19.83 23.52
C SER A 535 -28.04 -19.21 22.48
N PRO A 536 -26.99 -19.95 22.06
CA PRO A 536 -25.96 -19.44 21.17
C PRO A 536 -26.51 -19.07 19.79
N LEU A 537 -25.81 -18.15 19.12
CA LEU A 537 -26.11 -17.78 17.73
C LEU A 537 -25.58 -18.88 16.80
N VAL A 538 -26.39 -19.30 15.83
CA VAL A 538 -26.03 -20.31 14.83
C VAL A 538 -26.05 -19.70 13.43
N LEU A 539 -24.92 -19.76 12.73
CA LEU A 539 -24.82 -19.40 11.31
C LEU A 539 -24.81 -20.67 10.47
N VAL A 540 -25.78 -20.78 9.56
CA VAL A 540 -25.95 -21.94 8.68
C VAL A 540 -25.18 -21.72 7.38
N PRO A 541 -24.28 -22.63 6.97
CA PRO A 541 -23.53 -22.51 5.73
C PRO A 541 -24.40 -22.80 4.51
N THR A 542 -24.14 -22.07 3.42
CA THR A 542 -24.65 -22.37 2.07
C THR A 542 -23.48 -22.82 1.22
N SER A 543 -23.58 -23.98 0.57
CA SER A 543 -22.49 -24.55 -0.25
C SER A 543 -21.16 -24.66 0.53
N ASN A 544 -21.22 -25.18 1.75
CA ASN A 544 -20.07 -25.33 2.67
C ASN A 544 -19.37 -24.02 3.07
N ALA A 545 -20.03 -22.86 2.93
CA ALA A 545 -19.48 -21.57 3.31
C ALA A 545 -20.50 -20.68 4.04
N VAL A 546 -19.99 -19.85 4.95
CA VAL A 546 -20.70 -18.72 5.54
C VAL A 546 -20.06 -17.45 4.98
N ALA A 547 -20.84 -16.66 4.25
CA ALA A 547 -20.41 -15.37 3.72
C ALA A 547 -20.04 -14.41 4.87
N SER A 548 -19.28 -13.36 4.57
CA SER A 548 -18.87 -12.36 5.56
C SER A 548 -20.08 -11.76 6.27
N THR A 549 -20.27 -12.15 7.52
CA THR A 549 -21.42 -11.81 8.34
C THR A 549 -20.98 -10.88 9.47
N THR A 550 -21.62 -9.73 9.59
CA THR A 550 -21.37 -8.79 10.67
C THR A 550 -22.05 -9.28 11.95
N ILE A 551 -21.27 -9.43 13.02
CA ILE A 551 -21.74 -9.79 14.34
C ILE A 551 -21.73 -8.55 15.22
N SER A 552 -22.92 -8.18 15.70
CA SER A 552 -23.13 -7.16 16.72
C SER A 552 -22.97 -7.76 18.11
N VAL A 553 -22.32 -7.02 19.01
CA VAL A 553 -22.04 -7.42 20.38
C VAL A 553 -22.44 -6.30 21.33
N ARG A 554 -22.99 -6.67 22.49
CA ARG A 554 -23.18 -5.74 23.60
C ARG A 554 -22.94 -6.43 24.95
N LEU A 555 -22.58 -5.63 25.96
CA LEU A 555 -22.60 -6.01 27.37
C LEU A 555 -24.01 -5.73 27.91
N ASN A 556 -24.63 -6.74 28.50
CA ASN A 556 -25.95 -6.69 29.13
C ASN A 556 -25.92 -7.41 30.49
N ALA A 557 -25.07 -6.93 31.39
CA ALA A 557 -24.93 -7.43 32.74
C ALA A 557 -26.11 -7.05 33.63
N SER A 558 -26.45 -7.91 34.59
CA SER A 558 -27.46 -7.67 35.62
C SER A 558 -26.92 -6.88 36.81
N ALA A 559 -25.66 -7.07 37.19
CA ALA A 559 -25.02 -6.42 38.34
C ALA A 559 -23.89 -5.46 37.95
N ALA A 560 -23.60 -4.46 38.79
CA ALA A 560 -22.42 -3.63 38.59
C ALA A 560 -21.15 -4.45 38.80
N GLY A 561 -20.13 -4.21 37.98
CA GLY A 561 -18.89 -4.97 38.02
C GLY A 561 -18.09 -4.89 36.72
N THR A 562 -16.97 -5.62 36.70
CA THR A 562 -16.12 -5.81 35.53
C THR A 562 -16.40 -7.18 34.92
N TYR A 563 -16.44 -7.24 33.59
CA TYR A 563 -16.77 -8.43 32.82
C TYR A 563 -15.70 -8.65 31.76
N ALA A 564 -15.25 -9.89 31.60
CA ALA A 564 -14.29 -10.27 30.59
C ALA A 564 -14.51 -11.73 30.17
N GLY A 565 -14.15 -12.06 28.93
CA GLY A 565 -14.21 -13.42 28.42
C GLY A 565 -13.97 -13.46 26.92
N ASN A 566 -14.22 -14.62 26.33
CA ASN A 566 -14.12 -14.83 24.89
C ASN A 566 -15.48 -15.18 24.31
N ILE A 567 -15.86 -14.51 23.22
CA ILE A 567 -16.88 -15.02 22.33
C ILE A 567 -16.22 -16.13 21.51
N THR A 568 -16.72 -17.35 21.66
CA THR A 568 -16.16 -18.55 21.04
C THR A 568 -16.92 -18.90 19.77
N HIS A 569 -16.19 -19.23 18.70
CA HIS A 569 -16.73 -19.62 17.40
C HIS A 569 -16.29 -21.04 17.09
N THR A 570 -17.24 -21.95 16.94
CA THR A 570 -16.95 -23.38 16.75
C THR A 570 -17.74 -23.94 15.59
N SER A 571 -17.15 -24.88 14.86
CA SER A 571 -17.81 -25.72 13.87
C SER A 571 -17.08 -27.05 13.81
N THR A 572 -17.77 -28.14 13.48
CA THR A 572 -17.21 -29.48 13.43
C THR A 572 -15.99 -29.52 12.49
N GLY A 573 -14.83 -29.94 13.01
CA GLY A 573 -13.57 -30.03 12.26
C GLY A 573 -12.83 -28.70 12.06
N ALA A 574 -13.40 -27.56 12.46
CA ALA A 574 -12.71 -26.27 12.44
C ALA A 574 -11.98 -26.02 13.77
N THR A 575 -10.81 -25.37 13.69
CA THR A 575 -10.17 -24.83 14.91
C THR A 575 -11.04 -23.69 15.45
N ALA A 576 -11.34 -23.73 16.75
CA ALA A 576 -12.16 -22.71 17.39
C ALA A 576 -11.48 -21.33 17.35
N VAL A 577 -12.26 -20.27 17.11
CA VAL A 577 -11.77 -18.89 17.07
C VAL A 577 -12.38 -18.09 18.22
N ASN A 578 -11.54 -17.37 18.96
CA ASN A 578 -11.94 -16.59 20.13
C ASN A 578 -11.81 -15.09 19.87
N VAL A 579 -12.86 -14.34 20.21
CA VAL A 579 -12.85 -12.87 20.23
C VAL A 579 -12.92 -12.41 21.68
N ALA A 580 -11.85 -11.79 22.16
CA ALA A 580 -11.81 -11.25 23.51
C ALA A 580 -12.77 -10.07 23.66
N VAL A 581 -13.51 -10.05 24.77
CA VAL A 581 -14.36 -8.94 25.17
C VAL A 581 -14.07 -8.56 26.62
N THR A 582 -14.10 -7.26 26.89
CA THR A 582 -13.95 -6.70 28.24
C THR A 582 -14.96 -5.56 28.43
N GLY A 583 -15.37 -5.27 29.65
CA GLY A 583 -16.30 -4.18 29.89
C GLY A 583 -16.69 -4.00 31.33
N THR A 584 -17.40 -2.91 31.61
CA THR A 584 -17.81 -2.52 32.94
C THR A 584 -19.27 -2.12 32.96
N LYS A 585 -20.04 -2.62 33.94
CA LYS A 585 -21.37 -2.10 34.27
C LYS A 585 -21.30 -1.23 35.52
N THR A 586 -21.90 -0.04 35.47
CA THR A 586 -22.10 0.84 36.63
C THR A 586 -23.60 1.04 36.90
N ASN A 587 -23.95 1.29 38.17
CA ASN A 587 -25.33 1.64 38.56
C ASN A 587 -25.64 3.13 38.38
N THR A 588 -24.70 3.89 37.82
CA THR A 588 -24.89 5.31 37.53
C THR A 588 -25.56 5.47 36.17
N ALA A 589 -26.55 6.37 36.07
CA ALA A 589 -27.13 6.73 34.79
C ALA A 589 -26.04 7.28 33.86
N ALA A 590 -26.16 6.98 32.57
CA ALA A 590 -25.32 7.62 31.57
C ALA A 590 -25.57 9.13 31.64
N LEU A 591 -24.52 9.94 31.89
CA LEU A 591 -24.66 11.39 31.89
C LEU A 591 -24.87 11.87 30.45
N ASN A 592 -26.12 12.16 30.09
CA ASN A 592 -26.50 12.80 28.82
C ASN A 592 -26.14 14.29 28.86
N SER A 593 -24.85 14.60 28.81
CA SER A 593 -24.34 15.97 28.80
C SER A 593 -24.48 16.58 27.40
N THR A 594 -25.31 17.61 27.23
CA THR A 594 -25.49 18.34 25.96
C THR A 594 -24.77 19.70 26.00
N PRO A 595 -24.48 20.35 24.85
CA PRO A 595 -23.94 21.71 24.85
C PRO A 595 -24.96 22.70 25.44
N LEU A 596 -24.57 23.39 26.52
CA LEU A 596 -25.33 24.51 27.11
C LEU A 596 -24.94 25.84 26.47
N LYS A 597 -23.64 26.02 26.16
CA LYS A 597 -23.09 27.22 25.52
C LYS A 597 -21.88 26.85 24.66
N TRP A 598 -21.78 27.41 23.45
CA TRP A 598 -20.73 27.04 22.49
C TRP A 598 -20.18 28.27 21.77
N PHE A 599 -18.88 28.51 21.91
CA PHE A 599 -18.08 29.46 21.14
C PHE A 599 -17.36 28.73 19.99
N PRO A 600 -17.80 28.85 18.72
CA PRO A 600 -17.18 28.12 17.62
C PRO A 600 -15.76 28.60 17.32
N LEU A 601 -15.51 29.91 17.50
CA LEU A 601 -14.22 30.57 17.27
C LEU A 601 -13.68 30.46 15.83
N LYS A 602 -14.57 30.27 14.85
CA LYS A 602 -14.19 30.10 13.43
C LYS A 602 -14.20 31.40 12.64
N VAL A 603 -15.05 32.34 13.06
CA VAL A 603 -15.30 33.62 12.38
C VAL A 603 -15.30 34.80 13.34
N SER A 604 -15.64 34.58 14.60
CA SER A 604 -15.72 35.61 15.64
C SER A 604 -15.58 35.00 17.04
N ALA A 605 -15.51 35.89 18.02
CA ALA A 605 -15.47 35.65 19.46
C ALA A 605 -16.83 35.31 20.09
N LEU A 606 -17.91 35.35 19.31
CA LEU A 606 -19.27 35.22 19.81
C LEU A 606 -19.63 33.75 20.03
N ASP A 607 -20.45 33.50 21.04
CA ASP A 607 -21.08 32.20 21.17
C ASP A 607 -22.26 32.05 20.19
N SER A 608 -22.58 30.81 19.85
CA SER A 608 -23.57 30.49 18.83
C SER A 608 -24.97 30.45 19.41
N ALA A 609 -25.82 31.39 18.98
CA ALA A 609 -27.22 31.43 19.37
C ALA A 609 -28.03 30.18 18.94
N ASN A 610 -27.63 29.53 17.83
CA ASN A 610 -28.34 28.37 17.27
C ASN A 610 -28.26 27.11 18.15
N VAL A 611 -27.31 27.06 19.07
CA VAL A 611 -26.96 25.87 19.89
C VAL A 611 -26.81 26.21 21.37
N ARG A 612 -27.17 27.44 21.77
CA ARG A 612 -27.23 27.85 23.18
C ARG A 612 -28.51 27.32 23.81
N ALA A 613 -28.42 26.72 24.99
CA ALA A 613 -29.60 26.28 25.74
C ALA A 613 -30.46 27.48 26.17
N ALA A 614 -31.78 27.28 26.26
CA ALA A 614 -32.73 28.33 26.61
C ALA A 614 -32.43 28.97 27.99
N GLY A 615 -32.02 28.16 28.98
CA GLY A 615 -31.64 28.63 30.31
C GLY A 615 -30.29 29.31 30.43
N VAL A 616 -29.64 29.67 29.33
CA VAL A 616 -28.30 30.26 29.33
C VAL A 616 -28.30 31.64 28.70
N VAL A 617 -27.77 32.63 29.41
CA VAL A 617 -27.62 34.00 28.90
C VAL A 617 -26.42 34.11 27.96
N ALA A 618 -26.56 34.96 26.93
CA ALA A 618 -25.45 35.37 26.08
C ALA A 618 -24.29 35.92 26.93
N GLY A 619 -23.05 35.69 26.50
CA GLY A 619 -21.89 36.24 27.20
C GLY A 619 -20.71 36.37 26.26
N ALA A 620 -19.76 37.22 26.63
CA ALA A 620 -18.59 37.51 25.82
C ALA A 620 -17.37 36.74 26.34
N GLN A 621 -16.47 36.41 25.42
CA GLN A 621 -15.10 36.11 25.80
C GLN A 621 -14.32 37.40 26.06
N THR A 622 -13.30 37.34 26.90
CA THR A 622 -12.40 38.48 27.14
C THR A 622 -10.96 38.00 27.15
N LEU A 623 -10.12 38.66 26.35
CA LEU A 623 -8.67 38.45 26.36
C LEU A 623 -8.03 39.37 27.40
N ARG A 624 -7.17 38.82 28.24
CA ARG A 624 -6.37 39.60 29.19
C ARG A 624 -4.88 39.40 28.89
N ARG A 625 -4.23 40.50 28.49
CA ARG A 625 -2.81 40.53 28.06
C ARG A 625 -2.48 39.54 26.94
N LEU A 626 -3.52 39.11 26.22
CA LEU A 626 -3.42 38.36 24.98
C LEU A 626 -4.00 39.25 23.87
N ALA A 627 -3.48 39.05 22.66
CA ALA A 627 -3.99 39.66 21.44
C ALA A 627 -4.25 38.56 20.40
N LEU A 628 -5.21 38.82 19.52
CA LEU A 628 -5.47 37.99 18.36
C LEU A 628 -4.32 38.09 17.36
N SER A 629 -4.08 37.02 16.61
CA SER A 629 -3.16 37.08 15.48
C SER A 629 -3.57 38.17 14.48
N ASP A 630 -2.61 39.00 14.08
CA ASP A 630 -2.80 39.94 12.98
C ASP A 630 -2.72 39.29 11.60
N GLY A 631 -2.31 38.01 11.52
CA GLY A 631 -2.13 37.29 10.26
C GLY A 631 -0.99 37.84 9.38
N THR A 632 -0.15 38.73 9.91
CA THR A 632 0.97 39.33 9.16
C THR A 632 2.29 38.61 9.45
N THR A 633 2.52 38.24 10.72
CA THR A 633 3.74 37.52 11.13
C THR A 633 3.73 36.07 10.65
N VAL A 634 2.56 35.45 10.62
CA VAL A 634 2.34 34.12 10.05
C VAL A 634 1.05 34.17 9.22
N SER A 635 1.19 34.33 7.90
CA SER A 635 0.06 34.51 6.98
C SER A 635 -0.95 33.35 6.98
N THR A 636 -0.53 32.15 7.37
CA THR A 636 -1.40 30.98 7.47
C THR A 636 -2.22 30.92 8.77
N ILE A 637 -1.98 31.84 9.71
CA ILE A 637 -2.62 31.87 11.03
C ILE A 637 -3.32 33.22 11.23
N PRO A 638 -4.52 33.43 10.63
CA PRO A 638 -5.33 34.62 10.88
C PRO A 638 -5.97 34.59 12.28
N ALA A 639 -6.55 35.73 12.72
CA ALA A 639 -7.25 35.85 14.00
C ALA A 639 -8.30 34.73 14.24
N TYR A 640 -9.08 34.41 13.20
CA TYR A 640 -10.08 33.33 13.21
C TYR A 640 -10.04 32.56 11.89
N SER A 641 -10.24 31.25 11.94
CA SER A 641 -10.41 30.42 10.73
C SER A 641 -11.19 29.14 10.99
N ALA A 642 -11.80 28.57 9.95
CA ALA A 642 -12.38 27.23 10.02
C ALA A 642 -11.31 26.14 10.33
N LYS A 643 -10.06 26.37 9.91
CA LYS A 643 -8.96 25.41 10.00
C LYS A 643 -8.35 25.33 11.42
N PHE A 644 -8.10 26.49 12.02
CA PHE A 644 -7.40 26.60 13.31
C PHE A 644 -8.24 27.18 14.45
N GLY A 645 -9.45 27.66 14.17
CA GLY A 645 -10.24 28.43 15.12
C GLY A 645 -9.61 29.80 15.37
N GLN A 646 -9.66 30.25 16.62
CA GLN A 646 -9.05 31.48 17.09
C GLN A 646 -7.56 31.27 17.40
N ALA A 647 -6.73 32.21 16.97
CA ALA A 647 -5.30 32.23 17.26
C ALA A 647 -4.96 33.41 18.20
N VAL A 648 -4.39 33.10 19.37
CA VAL A 648 -4.00 34.11 20.38
C VAL A 648 -2.54 34.00 20.79
N GLY A 649 -1.92 35.15 21.03
CA GLY A 649 -0.57 35.31 21.56
C GLY A 649 -0.50 36.42 22.60
N VAL A 650 0.64 36.65 23.26
CA VAL A 650 0.81 37.80 24.17
C VAL A 650 0.82 39.15 23.45
N ASN A 651 1.03 39.15 22.13
CA ASN A 651 0.87 40.27 21.21
C ASN A 651 0.39 39.74 19.85
N ALA A 652 0.04 40.64 18.94
CA ALA A 652 -0.55 40.28 17.64
C ALA A 652 0.39 39.44 16.74
N ALA A 653 1.71 39.56 16.96
CA ALA A 653 2.75 38.78 16.28
C ALA A 653 3.06 37.43 16.97
N GLY A 654 2.36 37.06 18.05
CA GLY A 654 2.58 35.80 18.75
C GLY A 654 3.95 35.68 19.43
N ALA A 655 4.56 36.78 19.88
CA ALA A 655 5.90 36.76 20.48
C ALA A 655 5.86 36.55 22.00
N TRP A 656 6.04 35.31 22.45
CA TRP A 656 5.98 34.90 23.87
C TRP A 656 7.25 35.24 24.66
N SER A 657 7.64 36.52 24.71
CA SER A 657 8.83 36.92 25.48
C SER A 657 8.57 36.94 26.99
N THR A 658 9.63 36.71 27.77
CA THR A 658 9.65 36.98 29.21
C THR A 658 9.53 38.48 29.53
N SER A 659 9.68 39.33 28.51
CA SER A 659 9.78 40.79 28.57
C SER A 659 8.55 41.54 28.05
N ALA A 660 7.45 40.85 27.74
CA ALA A 660 6.16 41.47 27.39
C ALA A 660 5.52 42.12 28.65
N THR A 661 6.23 43.12 29.18
CA THR A 661 5.91 44.13 30.21
C THR A 661 5.20 43.68 31.51
N PRO A 662 5.94 43.01 32.43
CA PRO A 662 5.80 43.21 33.87
C PRO A 662 6.55 44.47 34.35
N PRO A 663 5.99 45.32 35.24
CA PRO A 663 6.79 45.90 36.30
C PRO A 663 7.35 44.75 37.16
N ALA A 664 8.64 44.81 37.53
CA ALA A 664 9.46 43.73 38.11
C ALA A 664 8.90 43.04 39.40
N PRO A 665 9.44 41.89 39.85
CA PRO A 665 10.22 40.87 39.13
C PRO A 665 9.43 39.55 39.06
N VAL A 666 9.15 39.05 37.86
CA VAL A 666 8.82 37.62 37.70
C VAL A 666 9.61 37.12 36.51
N SER A 667 10.64 36.34 36.81
CA SER A 667 11.29 35.48 35.83
C SER A 667 10.21 34.59 35.22
N VAL A 668 9.86 34.83 33.96
CA VAL A 668 8.98 33.92 33.20
C VAL A 668 9.80 32.67 32.87
N GLY A 669 10.00 31.82 33.88
CA GLY A 669 10.33 30.42 33.66
C GLY A 669 9.14 29.75 32.96
N ALA A 670 9.39 28.71 32.17
CA ALA A 670 8.47 28.03 31.26
C ALA A 670 7.21 27.38 31.93
N SER A 671 6.43 28.18 32.64
CA SER A 671 5.25 27.86 33.44
C SER A 671 4.16 28.88 33.13
N LEU A 672 2.89 28.47 33.23
CA LEU A 672 1.74 29.35 33.05
C LEU A 672 1.84 30.58 33.96
N ASP A 673 1.37 31.72 33.48
CA ASP A 673 1.30 32.97 34.24
C ASP A 673 -0.17 33.40 34.35
N ARG A 674 -0.62 33.68 35.58
CA ARG A 674 -2.02 34.05 35.87
C ARG A 674 -2.47 35.38 35.26
N ARG A 675 -1.56 36.12 34.62
CA ARG A 675 -1.87 37.40 33.98
C ARG A 675 -2.26 37.26 32.51
N TYR A 676 -1.96 36.12 31.88
CA TYR A 676 -2.21 35.84 30.46
C TYR A 676 -3.28 34.78 30.33
N TYR A 677 -4.50 35.21 30.06
CA TYR A 677 -5.62 34.29 29.94
C TYR A 677 -6.69 34.79 28.99
N GLU A 678 -7.45 33.83 28.51
CA GLU A 678 -8.74 34.05 27.87
C GLU A 678 -9.85 33.64 28.84
N GLN A 679 -10.88 34.47 28.96
CA GLN A 679 -11.96 34.28 29.92
C GLN A 679 -13.29 34.06 29.22
N TYR A 680 -14.07 33.11 29.71
CA TYR A 680 -15.44 32.81 29.29
C TYR A 680 -16.38 32.86 30.49
N THR A 681 -17.64 33.24 30.24
CA THR A 681 -18.69 33.20 31.25
C THR A 681 -19.91 32.41 30.77
N ILE A 682 -20.57 31.77 31.72
CA ILE A 682 -21.88 31.16 31.54
C ILE A 682 -22.75 31.51 32.74
N THR A 683 -23.94 32.04 32.44
CA THR A 683 -24.88 32.58 33.43
C THR A 683 -26.21 31.86 33.26
N ALA A 684 -26.75 31.36 34.36
CA ALA A 684 -28.11 30.82 34.38
C ALA A 684 -29.11 31.97 34.16
N ALA A 685 -30.03 31.78 33.21
CA ALA A 685 -31.09 32.73 32.95
C ALA A 685 -32.10 32.79 34.10
N ALA A 686 -32.84 33.89 34.19
CA ALA A 686 -33.94 34.09 35.15
C ALA A 686 -34.88 32.87 35.18
N GLY A 687 -35.05 32.23 36.34
CA GLY A 687 -35.89 31.04 36.54
C GLY A 687 -35.24 29.70 36.19
N HIS A 688 -33.97 29.66 35.78
CA HIS A 688 -33.26 28.44 35.39
C HIS A 688 -32.21 28.00 36.42
N THR A 689 -32.01 26.70 36.55
CA THR A 689 -30.89 26.11 37.30
C THR A 689 -30.09 25.25 36.34
N LEU A 690 -28.77 25.47 36.25
CA LEU A 690 -27.92 24.74 35.30
C LEU A 690 -27.02 23.76 36.03
N ARG A 691 -26.92 22.51 35.57
CA ARG A 691 -25.82 21.60 35.94
C ARG A 691 -24.76 21.66 34.85
N LEU A 692 -23.53 22.04 35.20
CA LEU A 692 -22.40 22.01 34.28
C LEU A 692 -21.48 20.84 34.59
N ASP A 693 -21.25 19.99 33.60
CA ASP A 693 -20.43 18.79 33.76
C ASP A 693 -18.97 19.04 33.34
N SER A 694 -18.77 19.66 32.17
CA SER A 694 -17.43 19.79 31.59
C SER A 694 -17.27 20.95 30.60
N LEU A 695 -16.04 21.45 30.49
CA LEU A 695 -15.58 22.29 29.39
C LEU A 695 -14.94 21.41 28.30
N VAL A 696 -15.40 21.52 27.06
CA VAL A 696 -14.85 20.80 25.90
C VAL A 696 -14.31 21.83 24.91
N LEU A 697 -13.12 21.59 24.35
CA LEU A 697 -12.56 22.46 23.31
C LEU A 697 -11.53 21.73 22.46
N ALA A 698 -11.43 22.09 21.19
CA ALA A 698 -10.23 21.77 20.41
C ALA A 698 -9.15 22.80 20.74
N ALA A 699 -7.95 22.33 21.05
CA ALA A 699 -6.83 23.18 21.42
C ALA A 699 -5.49 22.66 20.88
N GLY A 700 -4.55 23.56 20.69
CA GLY A 700 -3.24 23.26 20.12
C GLY A 700 -2.36 24.50 20.14
N PHE A 701 -1.13 24.35 19.68
CA PHE A 701 -0.22 25.48 19.52
C PHE A 701 0.31 25.50 18.10
N TYR A 702 0.54 26.67 17.53
CA TYR A 702 1.33 26.84 16.31
C TYR A 702 2.74 27.31 16.66
N GLY A 703 3.76 26.71 16.06
CA GLY A 703 5.15 27.14 16.22
C GLY A 703 5.84 26.66 17.51
N THR A 704 5.24 25.73 18.27
CA THR A 704 5.89 25.04 19.39
C THR A 704 5.14 23.76 19.78
N ALA A 705 5.88 22.76 20.27
CA ALA A 705 5.31 21.55 20.89
C ALA A 705 5.25 21.63 22.43
N ASN A 706 5.71 22.73 23.02
CA ASN A 706 5.77 22.98 24.46
C ASN A 706 4.69 23.96 24.94
N GLY A 707 3.58 24.07 24.22
CA GLY A 707 2.45 24.89 24.63
C GLY A 707 1.82 24.33 25.90
N ARG A 708 1.41 25.20 26.82
CA ARG A 708 0.74 24.83 28.07
C ARG A 708 -0.64 25.46 28.14
N LEU A 709 -1.62 24.70 28.65
CA LEU A 709 -2.98 25.14 28.92
C LEU A 709 -3.36 24.78 30.36
N GLY A 710 -3.75 25.78 31.14
CA GLY A 710 -4.29 25.59 32.49
C GLY A 710 -5.65 26.25 32.61
N ILE A 711 -6.55 25.64 33.38
CA ILE A 711 -7.93 26.10 33.49
C ILE A 711 -8.29 26.26 34.96
N VAL A 712 -8.89 27.40 35.29
CA VAL A 712 -9.40 27.71 36.64
C VAL A 712 -10.76 28.37 36.46
N TYR A 713 -11.68 28.10 37.38
CA TYR A 713 -12.97 28.76 37.40
C TYR A 713 -13.25 29.44 38.75
N SER A 714 -14.24 30.35 38.75
CA SER A 714 -14.73 31.07 39.92
C SER A 714 -16.24 31.31 39.77
N LEU A 715 -16.96 31.28 40.89
CA LEU A 715 -18.38 31.61 40.98
C LEU A 715 -18.62 33.07 41.41
N THR A 716 -17.58 33.74 41.93
CA THR A 716 -17.65 35.15 42.34
C THR A 716 -16.89 36.07 41.37
N ASN A 717 -16.69 35.62 40.13
CA ASN A 717 -15.98 36.36 39.09
C ASN A 717 -14.54 36.77 39.50
N PHE A 718 -13.87 35.94 40.30
CA PHE A 718 -12.53 36.16 40.85
C PHE A 718 -12.40 37.47 41.67
N THR A 719 -13.50 37.92 42.30
CA THR A 719 -13.52 39.11 43.17
C THR A 719 -13.09 38.81 44.61
N THR A 720 -13.29 37.57 45.05
CA THR A 720 -12.70 36.99 46.26
C THR A 720 -11.57 36.04 45.85
N ALA A 721 -10.71 35.57 46.75
CA ALA A 721 -9.62 34.64 46.41
C ALA A 721 -10.12 33.21 46.04
N ASP A 722 -11.33 33.06 45.47
CA ASP A 722 -11.96 31.81 45.07
C ASP A 722 -11.44 31.33 43.70
N SER A 723 -10.22 30.79 43.68
CA SER A 723 -9.67 30.18 42.47
C SER A 723 -9.76 28.65 42.56
N THR A 724 -10.75 28.05 41.89
CA THR A 724 -10.90 26.59 41.86
C THR A 724 -10.27 26.02 40.60
N ASN A 725 -9.24 25.19 40.77
CA ASN A 725 -8.67 24.44 39.65
C ASN A 725 -9.68 23.41 39.17
N ILE A 726 -9.73 23.19 37.87
CA ILE A 726 -10.46 22.03 37.36
C ILE A 726 -9.82 20.73 37.88
N PRO A 727 -10.61 19.68 38.14
CA PRO A 727 -10.10 18.34 38.30
C PRO A 727 -9.33 17.87 37.06
N ALA A 728 -8.55 16.80 37.23
CA ALA A 728 -7.79 16.20 36.14
C ALA A 728 -8.66 15.91 34.90
N GLY A 729 -8.37 16.59 33.78
CA GLY A 729 -8.92 16.30 32.45
C GLY A 729 -7.92 15.63 31.51
N GLY A 730 -8.31 15.40 30.23
CA GLY A 730 -7.43 14.72 29.26
C GLY A 730 -7.80 14.86 27.78
N LYS A 731 -7.02 14.21 26.90
CA LYS A 731 -7.23 14.14 25.43
C LYS A 731 -8.27 13.06 25.10
N GLY A 732 -9.27 13.38 24.29
CA GLY A 732 -10.21 12.39 23.78
C GLY A 732 -11.52 12.97 23.21
N ALA A 733 -12.15 12.24 22.28
CA ALA A 733 -13.56 12.45 21.96
C ALA A 733 -14.44 12.01 23.14
N ALA A 734 -15.72 12.37 23.14
CA ALA A 734 -16.64 12.12 24.24
C ALA A 734 -16.58 10.65 24.75
N GLY A 735 -15.99 10.43 25.94
CA GLY A 735 -16.13 9.14 26.65
C GLY A 735 -14.96 8.62 27.48
N THR A 736 -13.71 9.06 27.32
CA THR A 736 -12.58 8.50 28.11
C THR A 736 -11.57 9.57 28.53
N LEU A 737 -11.20 9.61 29.82
CA LEU A 737 -10.19 10.51 30.41
C LEU A 737 -8.88 9.74 30.67
N PRO A 738 -7.76 10.02 29.97
CA PRO A 738 -6.46 9.45 30.30
C PRO A 738 -5.83 10.10 31.56
N ALA A 739 -5.14 9.30 32.38
CA ALA A 739 -4.68 9.66 33.73
C ALA A 739 -3.37 10.48 33.84
N ALA A 740 -2.90 11.15 32.78
CA ALA A 740 -1.67 11.93 32.87
C ALA A 740 -1.66 13.12 31.89
N ASN A 741 -2.30 14.24 32.29
CA ASN A 741 -2.03 15.64 31.89
C ASN A 741 -3.29 16.48 32.18
N ASN A 742 -3.35 17.03 33.39
CA ASN A 742 -4.60 17.19 34.12
C ASN A 742 -5.30 18.54 33.92
N GLY A 743 -4.76 19.46 33.11
CA GLY A 743 -5.40 20.75 32.77
C GLY A 743 -5.50 21.77 33.91
N ALA A 744 -5.17 21.40 35.14
CA ALA A 744 -5.05 22.31 36.28
C ALA A 744 -3.84 23.24 36.12
N PHE A 745 -3.85 24.38 36.81
CA PHE A 745 -2.77 25.37 36.69
C PHE A 745 -1.39 24.81 37.12
N ALA A 746 -1.36 23.98 38.16
CA ALA A 746 -0.12 23.35 38.66
C ALA A 746 0.37 22.18 37.79
N THR A 747 -0.53 21.56 37.03
CA THR A 747 -0.24 20.41 36.15
C THR A 747 -0.92 20.63 34.78
N PRO A 748 -0.42 21.60 33.99
CA PRO A 748 -1.11 22.05 32.79
C PRO A 748 -1.10 21.01 31.68
N ALA A 749 -2.12 21.06 30.82
CA ALA A 749 -2.18 20.24 29.62
C ALA A 749 -1.13 20.72 28.60
N ILE A 750 -0.40 19.77 28.00
CA ILE A 750 0.56 20.06 26.93
C ILE A 750 -0.15 20.10 25.59
N LEU A 751 -0.06 21.24 24.92
CA LEU A 751 -0.61 21.49 23.59
C LEU A 751 0.46 21.16 22.53
N ALA A 752 0.09 20.26 21.62
CA ALA A 752 0.96 19.86 20.52
C ALA A 752 1.09 20.96 19.46
N ASN A 753 2.20 20.94 18.72
CA ASN A 753 2.36 21.79 17.54
C ASN A 753 1.41 21.35 16.42
N GLN A 754 0.60 22.25 15.88
CA GLN A 754 -0.43 21.98 14.88
C GLN A 754 -0.28 22.96 13.71
N THR A 755 0.34 22.51 12.63
CA THR A 755 0.62 23.33 11.43
C THR A 755 -0.40 23.14 10.30
N SER A 756 -1.24 22.09 10.39
CA SER A 756 -2.17 21.70 9.32
C SER A 756 -3.65 21.80 9.68
N ALA A 757 -4.07 21.51 10.91
CA ALA A 757 -5.45 21.75 11.37
C ALA A 757 -5.50 21.53 12.88
N LEU A 758 -6.51 22.09 13.56
CA LEU A 758 -6.73 21.79 14.96
C LEU A 758 -7.45 20.45 15.11
N THR A 759 -6.72 19.39 15.45
CA THR A 759 -7.21 18.00 15.49
C THR A 759 -7.42 17.44 16.90
N THR A 760 -6.79 18.06 17.91
CA THR A 760 -6.84 17.56 19.28
C THR A 760 -8.00 18.20 20.05
N VAL A 761 -8.94 17.37 20.52
CA VAL A 761 -10.05 17.78 21.39
C VAL A 761 -9.74 17.40 22.83
N PHE A 762 -9.96 18.34 23.74
CA PHE A 762 -9.80 18.20 25.18
C PHE A 762 -11.17 18.29 25.86
N ARG A 763 -11.33 17.50 26.93
CA ARG A 763 -12.48 17.57 27.83
C ARG A 763 -11.99 17.69 29.27
N PHE A 764 -12.50 18.71 29.96
CA PHE A 764 -12.14 19.06 31.31
C PHE A 764 -13.40 19.03 32.19
N PRO A 765 -13.51 18.10 33.16
CA PRO A 765 -14.60 18.16 34.13
C PRO A 765 -14.51 19.45 34.96
N LEU A 766 -15.65 20.02 35.37
CA LEU A 766 -15.63 21.21 36.24
C LEU A 766 -15.48 20.84 37.72
N VAL A 767 -16.04 19.71 38.13
CA VAL A 767 -15.92 19.16 39.49
C VAL A 767 -15.53 17.68 39.42
N ALA A 768 -14.91 17.16 40.47
CA ALA A 768 -14.40 15.79 40.48
C ALA A 768 -15.51 14.73 40.58
N THR A 769 -16.71 15.16 40.96
CA THR A 769 -17.87 14.29 41.14
C THR A 769 -18.71 14.23 39.86
N THR A 770 -19.47 13.15 39.70
CA THR A 770 -20.43 13.00 38.60
C THR A 770 -21.69 13.86 38.75
N ALA A 771 -21.81 14.63 39.84
CA ALA A 771 -22.94 15.49 40.13
C ALA A 771 -22.92 16.82 39.35
N GLY A 772 -21.79 17.14 38.69
CA GLY A 772 -21.61 18.43 38.01
C GLY A 772 -21.58 19.62 38.97
N LEU A 773 -21.34 20.81 38.43
CA LEU A 773 -21.39 22.07 39.14
C LEU A 773 -22.75 22.72 38.90
N THR A 774 -23.54 22.95 39.95
CA THR A 774 -24.85 23.60 39.80
C THR A 774 -24.73 25.12 39.90
N LEU A 775 -25.34 25.84 38.94
CA LEU A 775 -25.58 27.28 39.00
C LEU A 775 -27.05 27.53 39.28
N ALA A 776 -27.32 28.27 40.36
CA ALA A 776 -28.64 28.79 40.64
C ALA A 776 -29.00 29.94 39.69
N ASP A 777 -30.27 30.33 39.69
CA ASP A 777 -30.80 31.44 38.93
C ASP A 777 -29.93 32.72 39.08
N GLY A 778 -29.56 33.33 37.95
CA GLY A 778 -28.75 34.54 37.86
C GLY A 778 -27.27 34.34 38.20
N GLN A 779 -26.88 33.15 38.68
CA GLN A 779 -25.51 32.86 39.04
C GLN A 779 -24.63 32.70 37.79
N THR A 780 -23.41 33.23 37.85
CA THR A 780 -22.44 33.18 36.76
C THR A 780 -21.22 32.35 37.16
N LEU A 781 -20.84 31.42 36.29
CA LEU A 781 -19.54 30.78 36.32
C LEU A 781 -18.60 31.52 35.38
N THR A 782 -17.44 31.94 35.89
CA THR A 782 -16.35 32.50 35.10
C THR A 782 -15.22 31.48 34.99
N VAL A 783 -14.81 31.15 33.77
CA VAL A 783 -13.69 30.22 33.48
C VAL A 783 -12.55 30.97 32.79
N ARG A 784 -11.32 30.79 33.26
CA ARG A 784 -10.10 31.35 32.66
C ARG A 784 -9.21 30.24 32.11
N LEU A 785 -8.84 30.35 30.83
CA LEU A 785 -7.87 29.53 30.13
C LEU A 785 -6.53 30.27 30.12
N TYR A 786 -5.59 29.81 30.93
CA TYR A 786 -4.23 30.31 30.99
C TYR A 786 -3.37 29.58 29.95
N VAL A 787 -2.59 30.35 29.20
CA VAL A 787 -1.74 29.81 28.12
C VAL A 787 -0.30 30.33 28.21
N GLY A 788 0.65 29.51 27.76
CA GLY A 788 2.07 29.88 27.73
C GLY A 788 2.93 28.93 26.90
N ALA A 789 4.09 29.42 26.43
CA ALA A 789 4.99 28.67 25.52
C ALA A 789 6.50 28.81 25.79
N GLY A 790 6.92 29.48 26.87
CA GLY A 790 8.28 29.42 27.43
C GLY A 790 9.46 29.96 26.60
N THR A 791 9.26 30.67 25.49
CA THR A 791 10.37 31.13 24.62
C THR A 791 10.06 32.45 23.91
N SER A 792 11.07 33.27 23.62
CA SER A 792 10.95 34.62 23.03
C SER A 792 10.75 34.73 21.51
N SER A 793 10.61 33.64 20.74
CA SER A 793 10.45 33.73 19.28
C SER A 793 9.03 34.15 18.86
N ALA A 794 8.93 35.03 17.86
CA ALA A 794 7.66 35.42 17.22
C ALA A 794 7.03 34.27 16.42
N GLY A 795 5.75 34.42 16.07
CA GLY A 795 5.01 33.47 15.24
C GLY A 795 4.49 32.24 15.97
N ARG A 796 4.24 32.34 17.29
CA ARG A 796 3.62 31.25 18.05
C ARG A 796 2.26 31.64 18.59
N TYR A 797 1.28 30.77 18.40
CA TYR A 797 -0.10 31.06 18.76
C TYR A 797 -0.72 29.88 19.48
N ALA A 798 -1.38 30.13 20.61
CA ALA A 798 -2.33 29.17 21.14
C ALA A 798 -3.56 29.19 20.23
N LEU A 799 -4.04 28.00 19.88
CA LEU A 799 -5.14 27.79 18.97
C LEU A 799 -6.32 27.23 19.75
N PHE A 800 -7.49 27.85 19.63
CA PHE A 800 -8.73 27.42 20.28
C PHE A 800 -9.88 27.35 19.28
N LYS A 801 -10.63 26.26 19.32
CA LYS A 801 -11.80 26.07 18.45
C LYS A 801 -12.87 25.29 19.19
N ASP A 802 -14.12 25.64 18.94
CA ASP A 802 -15.28 24.92 19.48
C ASP A 802 -15.26 24.80 21.03
N VAL A 803 -15.09 25.92 21.75
CA VAL A 803 -15.14 25.96 23.22
C VAL A 803 -16.59 25.82 23.69
N GLN A 804 -16.89 24.75 24.41
CA GLN A 804 -18.23 24.32 24.79
C GLN A 804 -18.34 24.08 26.29
N PHE A 805 -19.36 24.69 26.91
CA PHE A 805 -19.85 24.28 28.22
C PHE A 805 -20.88 23.18 28.02
N LYS A 806 -20.62 21.99 28.55
CA LYS A 806 -21.54 20.85 28.49
C LYS A 806 -22.17 20.58 29.84
N GLY A 807 -23.46 20.25 29.83
CA GLY A 807 -24.26 20.13 31.02
C GLY A 807 -25.72 19.82 30.70
N GLU A 808 -26.59 20.25 31.60
CA GLU A 808 -28.04 20.13 31.51
C GLU A 808 -28.72 21.35 32.14
N ASP A 809 -29.82 21.80 31.54
CA ASP A 809 -30.70 22.82 32.11
C ASP A 809 -31.76 22.10 32.96
N LEU A 810 -31.72 22.30 34.27
CA LEU A 810 -32.46 21.54 35.28
C LEU A 810 -33.82 22.18 35.65
N VAL A 811 -34.35 23.13 34.88
CA VAL A 811 -35.62 23.79 35.20
C VAL A 811 -36.67 22.76 35.66
N PRO A 812 -37.40 23.03 36.76
CA PRO A 812 -38.38 22.09 37.27
C PRO A 812 -39.41 21.83 36.18
N CYS A 813 -39.68 20.56 35.92
CA CYS A 813 -40.89 20.17 35.21
C CYS A 813 -42.06 20.98 35.79
N ASN A 814 -42.74 21.70 34.91
CA ASN A 814 -44.03 22.37 35.07
C ASN A 814 -44.74 22.01 36.40
N ALA A 815 -45.00 22.98 37.27
CA ALA A 815 -45.78 22.84 38.50
C ALA A 815 -47.27 22.47 38.27
N ALA A 816 -47.59 21.88 37.11
CA ALA A 816 -48.92 21.47 36.68
C ALA A 816 -49.16 19.95 36.76
N PHE A 817 -48.16 19.12 37.08
CA PHE A 817 -48.37 17.68 37.29
C PHE A 817 -47.53 17.14 38.45
N SER A 818 -48.07 17.28 39.66
CA SER A 818 -47.81 16.37 40.78
C SER A 818 -48.88 15.29 40.80
N TYR A 819 -48.51 14.04 40.55
CA TYR A 819 -49.23 12.82 40.97
C TYR A 819 -48.23 11.84 41.56
#